data_AF-A0A5E4LU64-F1
#
_entry.id   AF-A0A5E4LU64-F1
#
_cell.length_a   1.000
_cell.length_b   1.000
_cell.length_c   1.000
_cell.angle_alpha   90.00
_cell.angle_beta   90.00
_cell.angle_gamma   90.00
#
_symmetry.space_group_name_H-M   'P 1'
#
loop_
_entity.id
_entity.type
_entity.pdbx_description
1 polymer ?
#
loop_
_entity_poly.entity_id
_entity_poly.type
_entity_poly.pdbx_seq_one_letter_code
_entity_poly.pdbx_strand_id
1 'polypeptide(L)'
;MGYDIPDEIKYKEKILLNLDLKQLGYAILFGIGALLLYNLPIKGDFRLILPSLAVCSGLAFAFLNIEDKVLDLIAFYRNVRKATPYDLSAQGFIGVKAVKNDAIYLDNGELRAVLKVEPVNFELLSEERKKSLVLNYRDFLNQLVNPVQVLIRTSDVSLADYFDAQEKKFQNSSKEFSSLYTDFRIFEEGFVESKGVKERNYYLVVTHAQKKQLGRKIVGAIFKQEDAELKRLDQQVEIIEEKLGNCGLESKRLDSKQLVSLLLSYSEYEGENGAVQEEQKKPKPKPNFIQKTFPFLARKKVESEDPAKELFKFMMTPSFDVRPQEAKVNETWHRIVKVGGYPRKVEDGWLESFLGNNEGYDISLHIHPSTIAQTLVLLHNQIIRQTADLMMSTAKGTPNPALEIKRADTMRTYEQLYKGEEKLFRVSLYVDNKEANLEKLDLLTEKCNANLNAMLMIPKAANYRMAEGIKSSLPLGVDALASQREFLTSPLSATFPFISPASTKRTGIMFAHEEETQNPLFVDFDSMSNKHFFVLGISGSGKSYTAKYLTIQHLLNEEARVYILDPNAEYGELAKNLNGEVVELSKGSDSIINVFDLGGEDFGSKMLSLISVFDIIAGGLTESQKGVLNEALLDVYKKKGIVFDKPATWSREPPTFSDFKLVLQEMLRESADRGKASFEDRSAEVLLNRVRMYSKSGFFGFLDKQTKINLKSEFATFDLSKLPGPVKQLMMFVVLDLISREIKRDKKPKVVLIDEGWSLLKSKEAEQYILEFIKTSRKYNASIGFITQEIEDLLRSEGGKSILNLTSTKLLLRQNPSNLELVSNALKLNDSEKDYLLRASKGHGLLITEEGHYRFFTMAPPKIHALITTDPNEAKKKIEETEKHYAEEGVKIDLAKGFYALSEVTEKQADALRKEGYVLHKDKLTGREGSAYYLVKTQGSESPEHALFCWIIADAFKQRKIRVEVNASREADVVAHIGKKRICFEVETGENLLSKLDDFTKKIDTEKSEYDAVVILVTDRLLKYKYAKFAKTITRAEIAQTIAEMASKYS
;
A
#
# COMPACT_ATOMS: atom_id res chain seq x y z
N MET A 1 -2.79 25.88 -20.62
CA MET A 1 -2.56 27.33 -20.74
C MET A 1 -1.89 27.75 -19.45
N GLY A 2 -0.65 28.24 -19.49
CA GLY A 2 0.06 28.63 -18.27
C GLY A 2 -0.41 29.98 -17.70
N TYR A 3 -0.27 30.15 -16.39
CA TYR A 3 -0.54 31.36 -15.62
C TYR A 3 0.75 32.15 -15.40
N ASP A 4 0.67 33.47 -15.43
CA ASP A 4 1.82 34.34 -15.20
C ASP A 4 1.99 34.63 -13.69
N ILE A 5 3.17 34.35 -13.16
CA ILE A 5 3.62 34.91 -11.88
C ILE A 5 4.22 36.29 -12.19
N PRO A 6 3.68 37.38 -11.60
CA PRO A 6 4.14 38.72 -11.93
C PRO A 6 5.62 38.91 -11.54
N ASP A 7 6.32 39.71 -12.34
CA ASP A 7 7.63 40.23 -11.97
C ASP A 7 7.53 41.08 -10.70
N GLU A 8 8.64 41.19 -9.98
CA GLU A 8 8.68 41.87 -8.69
C GLU A 8 8.11 43.30 -8.83
N ILE A 9 6.96 43.52 -8.19
CA ILE A 9 6.10 44.70 -8.41
C ILE A 9 6.81 45.98 -7.94
N LYS A 10 7.68 45.87 -6.93
CA LYS A 10 8.47 47.00 -6.43
C LYS A 10 9.52 47.44 -7.46
N TYR A 11 9.27 48.56 -8.13
CA TYR A 11 10.28 49.25 -8.92
C TYR A 11 11.23 50.05 -8.02
N LYS A 12 12.54 49.90 -8.24
CA LYS A 12 13.59 50.74 -7.63
C LYS A 12 13.86 51.93 -8.56
N GLU A 13 13.47 53.11 -8.12
CA GLU A 13 13.66 54.38 -8.84
C GLU A 13 15.14 54.69 -9.03
N LYS A 14 15.55 55.11 -10.23
CA LYS A 14 16.91 55.59 -10.50
C LYS A 14 16.88 57.11 -10.62
N ILE A 15 17.48 57.81 -9.66
CA ILE A 15 17.32 59.26 -9.51
C ILE A 15 18.44 60.02 -10.21
N LEU A 16 19.68 59.84 -9.75
CA LEU A 16 20.85 60.60 -10.21
C LEU A 16 22.02 59.65 -10.43
N LEU A 17 22.76 59.80 -11.54
CA LEU A 17 23.90 58.94 -11.91
C LEU A 17 23.56 57.43 -11.95
N ASN A 18 22.32 57.07 -12.31
CA ASN A 18 21.81 55.68 -12.30
C ASN A 18 21.73 55.03 -10.90
N LEU A 19 21.87 55.80 -9.82
CA LEU A 19 21.72 55.34 -8.44
C LEU A 19 20.27 55.47 -7.94
N ASP A 20 19.82 54.53 -7.12
CA ASP A 20 18.57 54.67 -6.38
C ASP A 20 18.71 55.59 -5.14
N LEU A 21 17.59 55.99 -4.53
CA LEU A 21 17.59 56.90 -3.37
C LEU A 21 18.45 56.37 -2.21
N LYS A 22 18.48 55.05 -2.01
CA LYS A 22 19.21 54.39 -0.93
C LYS A 22 20.73 54.44 -1.22
N GLN A 23 21.11 54.09 -2.44
CA GLN A 23 22.49 54.15 -2.93
C GLN A 23 23.05 55.57 -2.91
N LEU A 24 22.23 56.55 -3.33
CA LEU A 24 22.58 57.97 -3.26
C LEU A 24 22.75 58.41 -1.80
N GLY A 25 21.87 57.95 -0.90
CA GLY A 25 21.98 58.18 0.54
C GLY A 25 23.30 57.69 1.12
N TYR A 26 23.75 56.47 0.77
CA TYR A 26 25.06 55.97 1.18
C TYR A 26 26.20 56.77 0.58
N ALA A 27 26.15 57.11 -0.71
CA ALA A 27 27.17 57.91 -1.36
C ALA A 27 27.34 59.29 -0.68
N ILE A 28 26.24 59.94 -0.31
CA ILE A 28 26.24 61.23 0.40
C ILE A 28 26.76 61.06 1.83
N LEU A 29 26.25 60.08 2.59
CA LEU A 29 26.62 59.86 3.98
C LEU A 29 28.13 59.59 4.13
N PHE A 30 28.64 58.64 3.35
CA PHE A 30 30.05 58.27 3.39
C PHE A 30 30.95 59.32 2.73
N GLY A 31 30.44 60.07 1.74
CA GLY A 31 31.13 61.22 1.17
C GLY A 31 31.33 62.37 2.17
N ILE A 32 30.28 62.72 2.93
CA ILE A 32 30.36 63.69 4.03
C ILE A 32 31.30 63.16 5.12
N GLY A 33 31.20 61.87 5.47
CA GLY A 33 32.10 61.22 6.42
C GLY A 33 33.57 61.29 6.00
N ALA A 34 33.87 61.03 4.72
CA ALA A 34 35.22 61.15 4.17
C ALA A 34 35.74 62.59 4.25
N LEU A 35 34.90 63.59 3.98
CA LEU A 35 35.25 65.00 4.03
C LEU A 35 35.51 65.49 5.47
N LEU A 36 34.73 65.00 6.44
CA LEU A 36 34.97 65.25 7.86
C LEU A 36 36.27 64.59 8.35
N LEU A 37 36.54 63.35 7.94
CA LEU A 37 37.77 62.62 8.30
C LEU A 37 39.03 63.29 7.70
N TYR A 38 38.91 63.90 6.52
CA TYR A 38 40.01 64.60 5.86
C TYR A 38 40.42 65.90 6.59
N ASN A 39 39.48 66.50 7.32
CA ASN A 39 39.66 67.73 8.09
C ASN A 39 40.15 67.50 9.52
N LEU A 40 40.39 66.24 9.94
CA LEU A 40 41.02 65.95 11.22
C LEU A 40 42.51 66.35 11.20
N PRO A 41 43.08 66.82 12.32
CA PRO A 41 44.45 67.32 12.42
C PRO A 41 45.48 66.17 12.47
N ILE A 42 45.44 65.25 11.51
CA ILE A 42 46.34 64.11 11.37
C ILE A 42 47.44 64.48 10.37
N LYS A 43 48.71 64.30 10.76
CA LYS A 43 49.87 64.61 9.90
C LYS A 43 50.32 63.39 9.09
N GLY A 44 50.82 63.63 7.87
CA GLY A 44 51.39 62.61 6.98
C GLY A 44 50.37 61.87 6.11
N ASP A 45 50.81 60.80 5.43
CA ASP A 45 50.02 60.02 4.46
C ASP A 45 48.73 59.39 5.06
N PHE A 46 48.69 59.23 6.38
CA PHE A 46 47.50 58.79 7.11
C PHE A 46 46.28 59.71 6.96
N ARG A 47 46.47 60.97 6.55
CA ARG A 47 45.38 61.93 6.29
C ARG A 47 44.47 61.51 5.12
N LEU A 48 44.98 60.74 4.15
CA LEU A 48 44.22 60.27 3.00
C LEU A 48 43.63 58.87 3.20
N ILE A 49 44.23 58.04 4.06
CA ILE A 49 43.82 56.65 4.25
C ILE A 49 42.39 56.54 4.80
N LEU A 50 42.08 57.29 5.88
CA LEU A 50 40.77 57.24 6.53
C LEU A 50 39.61 57.75 5.62
N PRO A 51 39.75 58.89 4.92
CA PRO A 51 38.78 59.32 3.92
C PRO A 51 38.61 58.31 2.77
N SER A 52 39.69 57.75 2.25
CA SER A 52 39.61 56.75 1.17
C SER A 52 38.87 55.49 1.62
N LEU A 53 39.12 55.01 2.84
CA LEU A 53 38.36 53.89 3.43
C LEU A 53 36.88 54.20 3.59
N ALA A 54 36.52 55.44 3.96
CA ALA A 54 35.12 55.86 4.05
C ALA A 54 34.45 55.88 2.67
N VAL A 55 35.12 56.40 1.63
CA VAL A 55 34.60 56.37 0.25
C VAL A 55 34.46 54.93 -0.26
N CYS A 56 35.47 54.08 -0.06
CA CYS A 56 35.41 52.66 -0.43
C CYS A 56 34.28 51.93 0.30
N SER A 57 34.07 52.22 1.59
CA SER A 57 32.95 51.69 2.36
C SER A 57 31.61 52.18 1.79
N GLY A 58 31.51 53.46 1.43
CA GLY A 58 30.33 54.02 0.79
C GLY A 58 29.98 53.36 -0.54
N LEU A 59 30.98 53.10 -1.38
CA LEU A 59 30.82 52.33 -2.63
C LEU A 59 30.38 50.89 -2.34
N ALA A 60 30.96 50.26 -1.33
CA ALA A 60 30.63 48.89 -0.97
C ALA A 60 29.19 48.76 -0.42
N PHE A 61 28.72 49.72 0.39
CA PHE A 61 27.32 49.81 0.82
C PHE A 61 26.39 50.10 -0.37
N ALA A 62 26.75 51.03 -1.26
CA ALA A 62 25.92 51.39 -2.40
C ALA A 62 25.78 50.25 -3.44
N PHE A 63 26.79 49.43 -3.67
CA PHE A 63 26.80 48.47 -4.79
C PHE A 63 26.85 47.00 -4.40
N LEU A 64 27.27 46.65 -3.18
CA LEU A 64 27.42 45.25 -2.74
C LEU A 64 26.37 44.81 -1.71
N ASN A 65 25.34 45.61 -1.46
CA ASN A 65 24.27 45.38 -0.47
C ASN A 65 24.83 44.96 0.91
N ILE A 66 25.89 45.64 1.37
CA ILE A 66 26.54 45.30 2.63
C ILE A 66 25.60 45.50 3.81
N GLU A 67 24.66 46.44 3.75
CA GLU A 67 23.69 46.60 4.85
C GLU A 67 22.88 45.34 5.13
N ASP A 68 22.47 44.59 4.10
CA ASP A 68 21.68 43.38 4.28
C ASP A 68 22.52 42.31 4.99
N LYS A 69 23.80 42.17 4.59
CA LYS A 69 24.75 41.26 5.26
C LYS A 69 25.02 41.65 6.71
N VAL A 70 25.11 42.96 7.00
CA VAL A 70 25.30 43.46 8.37
C VAL A 70 24.05 43.25 9.21
N LEU A 71 22.85 43.47 8.65
CA LEU A 71 21.59 43.21 9.33
C LEU A 71 21.40 41.71 9.61
N ASP A 72 21.76 40.85 8.67
CA ASP A 72 21.75 39.39 8.85
C ASP A 72 22.72 38.97 9.97
N LEU A 73 23.91 39.57 10.02
CA LEU A 73 24.88 39.33 11.10
C LEU A 73 24.36 39.84 12.45
N ILE A 74 23.76 41.04 12.50
CA ILE A 74 23.14 41.56 13.73
C ILE A 74 22.00 40.65 14.18
N ALA A 75 21.15 40.19 13.26
CA ALA A 75 20.07 39.26 13.54
C ALA A 75 20.61 37.94 14.13
N PHE A 76 21.70 37.41 13.57
CA PHE A 76 22.40 36.23 14.10
C PHE A 76 22.85 36.40 15.55
N TYR A 77 23.42 37.56 15.90
CA TYR A 77 23.85 37.83 17.28
C TYR A 77 22.72 38.21 18.24
N ARG A 78 21.57 38.67 17.72
CA ARG A 78 20.38 39.00 18.51
C ARG A 78 19.53 37.78 18.84
N ASN A 79 19.46 36.82 17.92
CA ASN A 79 18.64 35.62 18.05
C ASN A 79 19.30 34.54 18.93
N VAL A 80 18.56 33.47 19.21
CA VAL A 80 19.07 32.31 19.95
C VAL A 80 20.22 31.67 19.18
N ARG A 81 21.33 31.41 19.89
CA ARG A 81 22.53 30.78 19.33
C ARG A 81 22.79 29.44 19.98
N LYS A 82 23.28 29.44 21.22
CA LYS A 82 23.43 28.24 22.04
C LYS A 82 22.52 28.38 23.25
N ALA A 83 21.51 27.52 23.35
CA ALA A 83 20.57 27.55 24.44
C ALA A 83 20.06 26.13 24.74
N THR A 84 19.95 25.82 26.01
CA THR A 84 19.29 24.63 26.54
C THR A 84 17.78 24.88 26.71
N PRO A 85 16.96 23.84 26.87
CA PRO A 85 15.52 23.99 27.12
C PRO A 85 15.18 24.82 28.38
N TYR A 86 16.11 24.91 29.34
CA TYR A 86 15.99 25.71 30.55
C TYR A 86 16.23 27.20 30.33
N ASP A 87 16.86 27.60 29.22
CA ASP A 87 17.19 28.99 28.96
C ASP A 87 15.95 29.77 28.51
N LEU A 88 15.65 30.88 29.19
CA LEU A 88 14.53 31.77 28.87
C LEU A 88 14.55 32.27 27.41
N SER A 89 15.74 32.38 26.81
CA SER A 89 15.89 32.76 25.41
C SER A 89 15.33 31.70 24.44
N ALA A 90 15.49 30.41 24.76
CA ALA A 90 14.93 29.32 23.94
C ALA A 90 13.41 29.21 24.11
N GLN A 91 12.93 29.32 25.36
CA GLN A 91 11.48 29.29 25.64
C GLN A 91 10.75 30.47 24.97
N GLY A 92 11.31 31.68 25.08
CA GLY A 92 10.76 32.87 24.42
C GLY A 92 10.91 32.85 22.88
N PHE A 93 11.82 32.03 22.34
CA PHE A 93 11.97 31.87 20.91
C PHE A 93 10.81 31.08 20.28
N ILE A 94 10.42 29.97 20.91
CA ILE A 94 9.23 29.18 20.51
C ILE A 94 7.96 30.04 20.64
N GLY A 95 7.82 30.76 21.77
CA GLY A 95 6.74 31.74 21.95
C GLY A 95 5.36 31.13 22.16
N VAL A 96 5.30 29.85 22.56
CA VAL A 96 4.06 29.14 22.92
C VAL A 96 3.81 29.29 24.42
N LYS A 97 2.67 29.88 24.76
CA LYS A 97 2.24 30.11 26.14
C LYS A 97 1.54 28.90 26.73
N ALA A 98 0.63 28.28 25.96
CA ALA A 98 -0.15 27.11 26.37
C ALA A 98 -0.81 26.43 25.15
N VAL A 99 -1.14 25.15 25.29
CA VAL A 99 -2.06 24.43 24.40
C VAL A 99 -3.27 24.01 25.23
N LYS A 100 -4.46 24.50 24.88
CA LYS A 100 -5.73 24.20 25.56
C LYS A 100 -6.90 24.45 24.62
N ASN A 101 -8.02 23.77 24.83
CA ASN A 101 -9.24 23.92 24.02
C ASN A 101 -8.97 23.84 22.50
N ASP A 102 -8.11 22.90 22.11
CA ASP A 102 -7.76 22.58 20.72
C ASP A 102 -7.22 23.79 19.94
N ALA A 103 -6.51 24.67 20.65
CA ALA A 103 -5.83 25.83 20.10
C ALA A 103 -4.46 26.05 20.78
N ILE A 104 -3.52 26.59 20.00
CA ILE A 104 -2.21 27.04 20.50
C ILE A 104 -2.31 28.53 20.86
N TYR A 105 -1.96 28.86 22.10
CA TYR A 105 -1.90 30.22 22.61
C TYR A 105 -0.46 30.70 22.54
N LEU A 106 -0.21 31.77 21.81
CA LEU A 106 1.11 32.38 21.71
C LEU A 106 1.32 33.46 22.78
N ASP A 107 2.58 33.77 23.10
CA ASP A 107 2.95 34.78 24.11
C ASP A 107 2.44 36.19 23.76
N ASN A 108 2.26 36.48 22.47
CA ASN A 108 1.71 37.75 21.98
C ASN A 108 0.17 37.83 22.09
N GLY A 109 -0.49 36.79 22.61
CA GLY A 109 -1.94 36.69 22.76
C GLY A 109 -2.67 36.17 21.52
N GLU A 110 -1.98 35.93 20.41
CA GLU A 110 -2.60 35.37 19.22
C GLU A 110 -2.89 33.88 19.37
N LEU A 111 -3.88 33.39 18.63
CA LEU A 111 -4.32 32.00 18.66
C LEU A 111 -4.01 31.32 17.33
N ARG A 112 -3.75 30.00 17.39
CA ARG A 112 -3.63 29.13 16.20
C ARG A 112 -4.52 27.91 16.36
N ALA A 113 -5.16 27.52 15.27
CA ALA A 113 -5.69 26.18 15.10
C ALA A 113 -4.89 25.47 14.01
N VAL A 114 -4.75 24.16 14.10
CA VAL A 114 -4.06 23.34 13.10
C VAL A 114 -5.03 22.27 12.61
N LEU A 115 -5.20 22.22 11.30
CA LEU A 115 -5.98 21.19 10.60
C LEU A 115 -5.00 20.20 9.99
N LYS A 116 -5.18 18.89 10.20
CA LYS A 116 -4.56 17.87 9.35
C LYS A 116 -5.42 17.74 8.08
N VAL A 117 -4.79 17.74 6.91
CA VAL A 117 -5.46 17.67 5.62
C VAL A 117 -4.99 16.41 4.90
N GLU A 118 -5.91 15.60 4.39
CA GLU A 118 -5.55 14.43 3.60
C GLU A 118 -5.19 14.84 2.17
N PRO A 119 -4.03 14.41 1.64
CA PRO A 119 -3.60 14.75 0.30
C PRO A 119 -4.37 13.96 -0.76
N VAL A 120 -4.28 14.41 -2.02
CA VAL A 120 -4.82 13.69 -3.19
C VAL A 120 -3.71 13.28 -4.14
N ASN A 121 -3.89 12.16 -4.83
CA ASN A 121 -3.00 11.75 -5.92
C ASN A 121 -3.36 12.53 -7.19
N PHE A 122 -2.73 13.70 -7.35
CA PHE A 122 -3.04 14.64 -8.42
C PHE A 122 -2.74 14.05 -9.81
N GLU A 123 -1.64 13.31 -9.98
CA GLU A 123 -1.17 12.76 -11.27
C GLU A 123 -2.25 11.94 -11.96
N LEU A 124 -2.92 11.10 -11.17
CA LEU A 124 -3.88 10.11 -11.65
C LEU A 124 -5.30 10.66 -11.77
N LEU A 125 -5.55 11.91 -11.37
CA LEU A 125 -6.83 12.56 -11.65
C LEU A 125 -7.02 12.82 -13.15
N SER A 126 -8.25 12.71 -13.63
CA SER A 126 -8.59 13.17 -14.99
C SER A 126 -8.37 14.68 -15.12
N GLU A 127 -8.05 15.14 -16.33
CA GLU A 127 -7.82 16.57 -16.61
C GLU A 127 -9.01 17.46 -16.23
N GLU A 128 -10.23 16.97 -16.35
CA GLU A 128 -11.43 17.68 -15.88
C GLU A 128 -11.45 17.82 -14.36
N ARG A 129 -11.13 16.74 -13.63
CA ARG A 129 -11.12 16.74 -12.16
C ARG A 129 -9.97 17.58 -11.61
N LYS A 130 -8.80 17.57 -12.25
CA LYS A 130 -7.66 18.48 -11.93
C LYS A 130 -8.10 19.94 -12.04
N LYS A 131 -8.74 20.32 -13.14
CA LYS A 131 -9.25 21.70 -13.34
C LYS A 131 -10.29 22.07 -12.30
N SER A 132 -11.26 21.20 -12.02
CA SER A 132 -12.27 21.45 -10.97
C SER A 132 -11.64 21.62 -9.58
N LEU A 133 -10.65 20.80 -9.24
CA LEU A 133 -9.91 20.89 -7.98
C LEU A 133 -9.19 22.23 -7.85
N VAL A 134 -8.45 22.64 -8.88
CA VAL A 134 -7.73 23.93 -8.89
C VAL A 134 -8.68 25.11 -8.83
N LEU A 135 -9.82 25.06 -9.54
CA LEU A 135 -10.85 26.10 -9.49
C LEU A 135 -11.48 26.24 -8.09
N ASN A 136 -11.85 25.12 -7.47
CA ASN A 136 -12.40 25.15 -6.10
C ASN A 136 -11.37 25.66 -5.09
N TYR A 137 -10.10 25.29 -5.26
CA TYR A 137 -9.01 25.81 -4.44
C TYR A 137 -8.79 27.32 -4.68
N ARG A 138 -8.98 27.82 -5.89
CA ARG A 138 -8.97 29.26 -6.21
C ARG A 138 -10.06 30.01 -5.42
N ASP A 139 -11.25 29.44 -5.35
CA ASP A 139 -12.37 30.01 -4.58
C ASP A 139 -12.10 29.99 -3.08
N PHE A 140 -11.46 28.93 -2.56
CA PHE A 140 -10.96 28.88 -1.19
C PHE A 140 -9.96 30.02 -0.90
N LEU A 141 -8.92 30.16 -1.74
CA LEU A 141 -7.91 31.22 -1.59
C LEU A 141 -8.56 32.62 -1.62
N ASN A 142 -9.50 32.84 -2.53
CA ASN A 142 -10.23 34.10 -2.64
C ASN A 142 -11.00 34.46 -1.37
N GLN A 143 -11.35 33.50 -0.53
CA GLN A 143 -12.11 33.75 0.69
C GLN A 143 -11.24 33.79 1.95
N LEU A 144 -9.91 33.62 1.82
CA LEU A 144 -8.97 33.79 2.93
C LEU A 144 -8.92 35.25 3.38
N VAL A 145 -9.25 35.46 4.66
CA VAL A 145 -9.18 36.79 5.31
C VAL A 145 -7.89 36.93 6.13
N ASN A 146 -7.44 35.84 6.73
CA ASN A 146 -6.27 35.79 7.59
C ASN A 146 -5.13 35.04 6.90
N PRO A 147 -3.87 35.32 7.28
CA PRO A 147 -2.74 34.51 6.86
C PRO A 147 -2.92 33.04 7.26
N VAL A 148 -2.45 32.15 6.41
CA VAL A 148 -2.38 30.71 6.69
C VAL A 148 -0.99 30.19 6.35
N GLN A 149 -0.60 29.10 7.01
CA GLN A 149 0.61 28.35 6.68
C GLN A 149 0.20 26.94 6.30
N VAL A 150 0.60 26.50 5.12
CA VAL A 150 0.58 25.08 4.76
C VAL A 150 1.93 24.50 5.16
N LEU A 151 1.89 23.54 6.08
CA LEU A 151 3.07 22.85 6.58
C LEU A 151 3.00 21.38 6.15
N ILE A 152 4.01 20.94 5.41
CA ILE A 152 4.15 19.55 4.98
C ILE A 152 5.35 18.99 5.74
N ARG A 153 5.10 18.01 6.60
CA ARG A 153 6.14 17.36 7.39
C ARG A 153 6.44 15.98 6.86
N THR A 154 7.71 15.70 6.68
CA THR A 154 8.20 14.39 6.31
C THR A 154 8.63 13.64 7.56
N SER A 155 8.13 12.42 7.73
CA SER A 155 8.46 11.49 8.81
C SER A 155 8.75 10.10 8.25
N ASP A 156 9.44 9.28 9.02
CA ASP A 156 9.54 7.85 8.73
C ASP A 156 8.18 7.18 8.87
N VAL A 157 7.85 6.28 7.96
CA VAL A 157 6.64 5.46 8.04
C VAL A 157 6.78 4.51 9.23
N SER A 158 5.83 4.54 10.17
CA SER A 158 5.79 3.58 11.30
C SER A 158 4.55 2.70 11.25
N LEU A 159 4.69 1.39 11.04
CA LEU A 159 3.57 0.44 10.94
C LEU A 159 3.09 -0.11 12.29
N ALA A 160 3.69 0.33 13.41
CA ALA A 160 3.42 -0.21 14.74
C ALA A 160 1.92 -0.17 15.10
N ASP A 161 1.28 0.98 14.94
CA ASP A 161 -0.14 1.15 15.26
C ASP A 161 -1.05 0.20 14.46
N TYR A 162 -0.71 -0.08 13.20
CA TYR A 162 -1.44 -1.01 12.35
C TYR A 162 -1.32 -2.44 12.87
N PHE A 163 -0.09 -2.91 13.09
CA PHE A 163 0.16 -4.27 13.55
C PHE A 163 -0.39 -4.51 14.96
N ASP A 164 -0.24 -3.54 15.88
CA ASP A 164 -0.74 -3.64 17.24
C ASP A 164 -2.28 -3.70 17.29
N ALA A 165 -2.96 -3.00 16.38
CA ALA A 165 -4.42 -3.06 16.25
C ALA A 165 -4.90 -4.43 15.72
N GLN A 166 -4.15 -5.03 14.80
CA GLN A 166 -4.47 -6.33 14.22
C GLN A 166 -4.13 -7.48 15.17
N GLU A 167 -3.00 -7.44 15.88
CA GLU A 167 -2.55 -8.49 16.80
C GLU A 167 -3.55 -8.78 17.92
N LYS A 168 -4.29 -7.76 18.37
CA LYS A 168 -5.42 -7.93 19.30
C LYS A 168 -6.51 -8.88 18.79
N LYS A 169 -6.66 -9.04 17.47
CA LYS A 169 -7.62 -9.97 16.86
C LYS A 169 -7.09 -11.42 16.83
N PHE A 170 -5.78 -11.60 16.67
CA PHE A 170 -5.15 -12.91 16.42
C PHE A 170 -4.84 -13.78 17.65
N GLN A 171 -5.12 -13.32 18.87
CA GLN A 171 -4.80 -14.03 20.11
C GLN A 171 -5.39 -15.46 20.19
N ASN A 172 -6.38 -15.80 19.35
CA ASN A 172 -7.04 -17.10 19.30
C ASN A 172 -6.83 -17.89 17.98
N SER A 173 -5.92 -17.46 17.10
CA SER A 173 -5.68 -18.11 15.80
C SER A 173 -4.82 -19.38 15.88
N SER A 174 -4.79 -20.20 14.82
CA SER A 174 -3.92 -21.37 14.77
C SER A 174 -2.43 -20.96 14.79
N LYS A 175 -1.56 -21.83 15.33
CA LYS A 175 -0.10 -21.56 15.40
C LYS A 175 0.52 -21.26 14.03
N GLU A 176 -0.03 -21.85 12.97
CA GLU A 176 0.43 -21.67 11.59
C GLU A 176 0.13 -20.26 11.07
N PHE A 177 -1.10 -19.76 11.26
CA PHE A 177 -1.49 -18.40 10.87
C PHE A 177 -0.73 -17.33 11.66
N SER A 178 -0.53 -17.56 12.96
CA SER A 178 0.28 -16.67 13.80
C SER A 178 1.74 -16.56 13.29
N SER A 179 2.35 -17.67 12.86
CA SER A 179 3.70 -17.66 12.27
C SER A 179 3.76 -16.92 10.92
N LEU A 180 2.74 -17.06 10.07
CA LEU A 180 2.66 -16.32 8.79
C LEU A 180 2.46 -14.82 9.02
N TYR A 181 1.60 -14.46 9.98
CA TYR A 181 1.37 -13.07 10.35
C TYR A 181 2.61 -12.41 10.95
N THR A 182 3.36 -13.13 11.79
CA THR A 182 4.62 -12.64 12.36
C THR A 182 5.68 -12.43 11.28
N ASP A 183 5.80 -13.35 10.32
CA ASP A 183 6.71 -13.20 9.17
C ASP A 183 6.34 -11.98 8.32
N PHE A 184 5.04 -11.76 8.12
CA PHE A 184 4.51 -10.57 7.44
C PHE A 184 4.89 -9.28 8.18
N ARG A 185 4.65 -9.19 9.49
CA ARG A 185 5.03 -8.02 10.29
C ARG A 185 6.53 -7.71 10.19
N ILE A 186 7.38 -8.70 10.46
CA ILE A 186 8.84 -8.54 10.44
C ILE A 186 9.33 -8.09 9.07
N PHE A 187 8.77 -8.68 8.01
CA PHE A 187 9.13 -8.34 6.65
C PHE A 187 8.77 -6.90 6.30
N GLU A 188 7.55 -6.47 6.61
CA GLU A 188 7.08 -5.13 6.26
C GLU A 188 7.75 -4.03 7.10
N GLU A 189 7.94 -4.25 8.41
CA GLU A 189 8.70 -3.34 9.27
C GLU A 189 10.15 -3.21 8.77
N GLY A 190 10.80 -4.34 8.46
CA GLY A 190 12.16 -4.36 7.91
C GLY A 190 12.27 -3.77 6.50
N PHE A 191 11.25 -3.92 5.65
CA PHE A 191 11.22 -3.31 4.32
C PHE A 191 11.16 -1.78 4.42
N VAL A 192 10.24 -1.27 5.24
CA VAL A 192 10.08 0.17 5.47
C VAL A 192 11.35 0.80 6.05
N GLU A 193 11.96 0.15 7.04
CA GLU A 193 13.21 0.62 7.66
C GLU A 193 14.39 0.59 6.67
N SER A 194 14.60 -0.54 5.98
CA SER A 194 15.75 -0.71 5.07
C SER A 194 15.69 0.20 3.83
N LYS A 195 14.49 0.50 3.33
CA LYS A 195 14.27 1.44 2.23
C LYS A 195 14.25 2.90 2.68
N GLY A 196 14.20 3.16 3.99
CA GLY A 196 14.07 4.51 4.54
C GLY A 196 12.79 5.20 4.03
N VAL A 197 11.68 4.45 3.99
CA VAL A 197 10.42 4.92 3.41
C VAL A 197 9.89 6.09 4.24
N LYS A 198 9.67 7.21 3.56
CA LYS A 198 9.16 8.44 4.16
C LYS A 198 7.71 8.66 3.75
N GLU A 199 6.96 9.26 4.65
CA GLU A 199 5.62 9.79 4.38
C GLU A 199 5.53 11.28 4.66
N ARG A 200 4.58 11.93 4.01
CA ARG A 200 4.28 13.35 4.19
C ARG A 200 2.94 13.54 4.89
N ASN A 201 2.97 14.31 5.97
CA ASN A 201 1.81 14.75 6.72
C ASN A 201 1.54 16.22 6.40
N TYR A 202 0.32 16.54 5.96
CA TYR A 202 -0.06 17.87 5.50
C TYR A 202 -0.91 18.57 6.55
N TYR A 203 -0.54 19.79 6.90
CA TYR A 203 -1.20 20.60 7.91
C TYR A 203 -1.51 21.99 7.37
N LEU A 204 -2.67 22.53 7.73
CA LEU A 204 -3.04 23.92 7.52
C LEU A 204 -3.13 24.62 8.88
N VAL A 205 -2.21 25.55 9.14
CA VAL A 205 -2.20 26.38 10.34
C VAL A 205 -3.02 27.64 10.08
N VAL A 206 -4.12 27.77 10.80
CA VAL A 206 -5.04 28.92 10.74
C VAL A 206 -4.62 29.95 11.77
N THR A 207 -4.29 31.16 11.32
CA THR A 207 -3.86 32.24 12.21
C THR A 207 -5.02 33.13 12.65
N HIS A 208 -5.08 33.46 13.93
CA HIS A 208 -6.06 34.41 14.47
C HIS A 208 -5.39 35.45 15.36
N ALA A 209 -5.41 36.70 14.90
CA ALA A 209 -4.87 37.85 15.63
C ALA A 209 -5.98 38.52 16.46
N GLN A 210 -5.71 38.77 17.75
CA GLN A 210 -6.65 39.47 18.61
C GLN A 210 -6.82 40.95 18.20
N LYS A 211 -8.06 41.45 18.20
CA LYS A 211 -8.28 42.91 18.09
C LYS A 211 -7.84 43.59 19.39
N LYS A 212 -6.78 44.40 19.34
CA LYS A 212 -6.36 45.25 20.48
C LYS A 212 -7.43 46.32 20.74
N GLN A 213 -8.24 46.15 21.78
CA GLN A 213 -9.00 47.26 22.37
C GLN A 213 -8.10 48.04 23.34
N LEU A 214 -7.85 49.31 23.03
CA LEU A 214 -7.24 50.26 23.95
C LEU A 214 -8.24 50.57 25.08
N GLY A 215 -8.11 49.94 26.25
CA GLY A 215 -8.77 50.43 27.46
C GLY A 215 -9.13 49.41 28.54
N ARG A 216 -8.51 49.60 29.72
CA ARG A 216 -8.85 49.13 31.08
C ARG A 216 -8.82 47.62 31.40
N LYS A 217 -7.83 47.29 32.25
CA LYS A 217 -7.68 46.04 33.02
C LYS A 217 -8.84 45.83 34.00
N ILE A 218 -9.59 44.75 33.81
CA ILE A 218 -10.28 44.00 34.89
C ILE A 218 -10.12 42.50 34.57
N VAL A 219 -9.65 41.71 35.53
CA VAL A 219 -9.29 40.29 35.35
C VAL A 219 -10.48 39.43 34.86
N GLY A 220 -11.72 39.80 35.20
CA GLY A 220 -12.94 39.12 34.70
C GLY A 220 -13.32 39.43 33.25
N ALA A 221 -12.83 40.53 32.67
CA ALA A 221 -13.04 40.84 31.24
C ALA A 221 -12.08 40.04 30.34
N ILE A 222 -10.91 39.65 30.85
CA ILE A 222 -9.89 38.90 30.12
C ILE A 222 -10.36 37.47 29.82
N PHE A 223 -10.96 36.77 30.79
CA PHE A 223 -11.50 35.42 30.56
C PHE A 223 -12.65 35.43 29.55
N LYS A 224 -13.60 36.39 29.64
CA LYS A 224 -14.67 36.56 28.65
C LYS A 224 -14.15 36.90 27.24
N GLN A 225 -12.99 37.55 27.15
CA GLN A 225 -12.37 37.92 25.89
C GLN A 225 -11.60 36.75 25.26
N GLU A 226 -10.85 35.96 26.04
CA GLU A 226 -10.22 34.73 25.55
C GLU A 226 -11.28 33.77 24.95
N ASP A 227 -12.41 33.57 25.64
CA ASP A 227 -13.50 32.74 25.14
C ASP A 227 -14.16 33.30 23.86
N ALA A 228 -14.23 34.63 23.71
CA ALA A 228 -14.81 35.26 22.53
C ALA A 228 -13.91 35.18 21.30
N GLU A 229 -12.58 35.36 21.46
CA GLU A 229 -11.63 35.20 20.36
C GLU A 229 -11.46 33.72 19.98
N LEU A 230 -11.52 32.79 20.95
CA LEU A 230 -11.56 31.35 20.67
C LEU A 230 -12.78 30.97 19.82
N LYS A 231 -13.99 31.43 20.19
CA LYS A 231 -15.20 31.19 19.37
C LYS A 231 -15.09 31.72 17.95
N ARG A 232 -14.40 32.85 17.74
CA ARG A 232 -14.16 33.38 16.39
C ARG A 232 -13.17 32.51 15.62
N LEU A 233 -12.11 32.03 16.28
CA LEU A 233 -11.21 31.06 15.67
C LEU A 233 -11.97 29.78 15.30
N ASP A 234 -12.84 29.27 16.17
CA ASP A 234 -13.65 28.07 15.89
C ASP A 234 -14.54 28.25 14.66
N GLN A 235 -15.27 29.37 14.58
CA GLN A 235 -16.06 29.72 13.39
C GLN A 235 -15.20 29.85 12.13
N GLN A 236 -13.99 30.40 12.23
CA GLN A 236 -13.07 30.49 11.10
C GLN A 236 -12.60 29.11 10.64
N VAL A 237 -12.34 28.20 11.58
CA VAL A 237 -11.92 26.83 11.29
C VAL A 237 -13.04 26.05 10.60
N GLU A 238 -14.27 26.13 11.12
CA GLU A 238 -15.45 25.48 10.50
C GLU A 238 -15.64 25.91 9.04
N ILE A 239 -15.53 27.23 8.76
CA ILE A 239 -15.62 27.78 7.41
C ILE A 239 -14.49 27.29 6.51
N ILE A 240 -13.28 27.10 7.05
CA ILE A 240 -12.13 26.58 6.30
C ILE A 240 -12.31 25.09 6.00
N GLU A 241 -12.72 24.29 6.99
CA GLU A 241 -12.98 22.85 6.82
C GLU A 241 -14.08 22.61 5.76
N GLU A 242 -15.18 23.37 5.80
CA GLU A 242 -16.25 23.29 4.79
C GLU A 242 -15.73 23.56 3.37
N LYS A 243 -14.87 24.58 3.21
CA LYS A 243 -14.33 24.96 1.89
C LYS A 243 -13.28 24.00 1.37
N LEU A 244 -12.44 23.45 2.25
CA LEU A 244 -11.55 22.35 1.89
C LEU A 244 -12.36 21.13 1.47
N GLY A 245 -13.45 20.82 2.17
CA GLY A 245 -14.41 19.79 1.79
C GLY A 245 -15.01 20.00 0.39
N ASN A 246 -15.37 21.24 0.04
CA ASN A 246 -15.82 21.58 -1.32
C ASN A 246 -14.72 21.43 -2.38
N CYS A 247 -13.45 21.47 -2.01
CA CYS A 247 -12.33 21.11 -2.88
C CYS A 247 -12.16 19.59 -3.03
N GLY A 248 -12.91 18.77 -2.28
CA GLY A 248 -12.72 17.33 -2.21
C GLY A 248 -11.58 16.91 -1.28
N LEU A 249 -11.16 17.79 -0.36
CA LEU A 249 -10.14 17.51 0.65
C LEU A 249 -10.79 17.20 2.00
N GLU A 250 -10.46 16.04 2.55
CA GLU A 250 -10.80 15.72 3.93
C GLU A 250 -9.85 16.48 4.86
N SER A 251 -10.39 17.15 5.87
CA SER A 251 -9.59 17.85 6.86
C SER A 251 -10.19 17.69 8.25
N LYS A 252 -9.32 17.66 9.26
CA LYS A 252 -9.71 17.49 10.66
C LYS A 252 -8.86 18.36 11.56
N ARG A 253 -9.50 19.16 12.40
CA ARG A 253 -8.82 19.89 13.48
C ARG A 253 -8.12 18.96 14.46
N LEU A 254 -6.86 19.28 14.77
CA LEU A 254 -6.10 18.59 15.79
C LEU A 254 -6.59 18.96 17.19
N ASP A 255 -6.79 17.94 18.02
CA ASP A 255 -7.08 18.14 19.44
C ASP A 255 -5.83 18.58 20.22
N SER A 256 -6.03 18.98 21.48
CA SER A 256 -4.96 19.46 22.34
C SER A 256 -3.81 18.45 22.54
N LYS A 257 -4.08 17.14 22.54
CA LYS A 257 -3.04 16.10 22.66
C LYS A 257 -2.25 15.98 21.36
N GLN A 258 -2.94 15.97 20.23
CA GLN A 258 -2.35 15.90 18.90
C GLN A 258 -1.51 17.16 18.59
N LEU A 259 -1.97 18.34 19.02
CA LEU A 259 -1.21 19.59 18.92
C LEU A 259 0.10 19.52 19.72
N VAL A 260 0.05 19.00 20.94
CA VAL A 260 1.26 18.78 21.75
C VAL A 260 2.19 17.78 21.06
N SER A 261 1.67 16.67 20.54
CA SER A 261 2.48 15.69 19.77
C SER A 261 3.13 16.30 18.52
N LEU A 262 2.40 17.13 17.77
CA LEU A 262 2.91 17.82 16.59
C LEU A 262 4.04 18.79 16.95
N LEU A 263 3.91 19.51 18.06
CA LEU A 263 4.96 20.41 18.53
C LEU A 263 6.15 19.65 19.11
N LEU A 264 5.93 18.54 19.84
CA LEU A 264 6.97 17.70 20.42
C LEU A 264 7.79 16.96 19.35
N SER A 265 7.19 16.62 18.22
CA SER A 265 7.92 16.01 17.08
C SER A 265 8.86 16.99 16.36
N TYR A 266 8.92 18.27 16.77
CA TYR A 266 10.04 19.18 16.43
C TYR A 266 11.14 19.21 17.51
N SER A 267 10.86 18.62 18.68
CA SER A 267 11.73 18.63 19.85
C SER A 267 12.39 17.29 20.17
N GLU A 268 12.20 16.25 19.35
CA GLU A 268 12.86 14.93 19.44
C GLU A 268 13.12 14.46 20.88
N TYR A 269 12.06 14.35 21.68
CA TYR A 269 12.13 13.64 22.96
C TYR A 269 11.47 12.27 22.75
N GLU A 270 12.28 11.26 22.42
CA GLU A 270 11.85 9.86 22.53
C GLU A 270 11.72 9.52 24.01
N GLY A 271 10.50 9.63 24.52
CA GLY A 271 10.15 9.26 25.88
C GLY A 271 10.05 7.75 26.04
N GLU A 272 11.17 7.02 25.96
CA GLU A 272 11.31 5.70 26.59
C GLU A 272 12.22 5.80 27.82
N ASN A 273 11.60 5.64 29.00
CA ASN A 273 12.23 5.22 30.27
C ASN A 273 13.54 5.92 30.70
N GLY A 274 13.60 7.25 30.61
CA GLY A 274 14.67 8.06 31.21
C GLY A 274 14.41 8.39 32.68
N ALA A 275 14.89 7.55 33.59
CA ALA A 275 14.91 7.81 35.02
C ALA A 275 15.51 9.19 35.34
N VAL A 276 14.85 9.93 36.23
CA VAL A 276 15.37 11.14 36.89
C VAL A 276 16.67 10.78 37.59
N GLN A 277 17.82 11.09 36.99
CA GLN A 277 19.09 11.09 37.68
C GLN A 277 19.40 12.49 38.21
N GLU A 278 19.66 12.54 39.51
CA GLU A 278 19.93 13.72 40.30
C GLU A 278 21.11 14.56 39.80
N GLU A 279 20.96 15.86 40.05
CA GLU A 279 21.90 16.96 39.93
C GLU A 279 23.41 16.62 39.94
N GLN A 280 24.11 16.96 38.86
CA GLN A 280 25.53 17.31 38.91
C GLN A 280 25.71 18.83 38.79
N LYS A 281 26.09 19.45 39.91
CA LYS A 281 26.51 20.86 40.04
C LYS A 281 27.57 21.24 39.00
N LYS A 282 27.29 22.24 38.15
CA LYS A 282 28.28 23.00 37.37
C LYS A 282 27.97 24.51 37.34
N PRO A 283 28.98 25.37 37.07
CA PRO A 283 29.24 26.57 37.86
C PRO A 283 28.45 27.81 37.39
N LYS A 284 28.20 28.72 38.33
CA LYS A 284 27.55 30.01 38.07
C LYS A 284 28.30 30.80 36.98
N PRO A 285 27.60 31.36 35.97
CA PRO A 285 28.23 32.18 34.94
C PRO A 285 28.77 33.47 35.56
N LYS A 286 29.98 33.88 35.15
CA LYS A 286 30.54 35.18 35.52
C LYS A 286 29.78 36.29 34.77
N PRO A 287 29.49 37.43 35.42
CA PRO A 287 28.72 38.52 34.81
C PRO A 287 29.49 39.18 33.64
N ASN A 288 28.81 39.35 32.51
CA ASN A 288 29.33 40.04 31.32
C ASN A 288 29.45 41.55 31.54
N PHE A 289 30.31 42.20 30.76
CA PHE A 289 30.68 43.63 30.83
C PHE A 289 29.47 44.58 30.99
N ILE A 290 28.35 44.30 30.32
CA ILE A 290 27.12 45.11 30.35
C ILE A 290 26.49 45.16 31.77
N GLN A 291 26.57 44.08 32.55
CA GLN A 291 26.04 44.04 33.91
C GLN A 291 26.89 44.84 34.91
N LYS A 292 28.17 45.14 34.59
CA LYS A 292 29.01 46.02 35.40
C LYS A 292 28.70 47.50 35.16
N THR A 293 28.28 47.88 33.95
CA THR A 293 28.15 49.28 33.55
C THR A 293 26.78 49.90 33.87
N PHE A 294 25.72 49.10 34.01
CA PHE A 294 24.36 49.62 34.27
C PHE A 294 23.63 48.85 35.38
N PRO A 295 23.87 49.19 36.67
CA PRO A 295 23.26 48.49 37.81
C PRO A 295 21.74 48.65 37.92
N PHE A 296 21.17 49.68 37.29
CA PHE A 296 19.73 49.99 37.36
C PHE A 296 18.87 49.07 36.45
N LEU A 297 19.48 48.43 35.45
CA LEU A 297 18.76 47.52 34.52
C LEU A 297 18.57 46.10 35.08
N ALA A 298 19.21 45.77 36.20
CA ALA A 298 19.19 44.43 36.78
C ALA A 298 18.32 44.37 38.03
N ARG A 299 17.01 44.15 37.83
CA ARG A 299 16.12 43.32 38.69
C ARG A 299 14.67 43.52 38.30
N LYS A 300 14.14 42.61 37.48
CA LYS A 300 12.71 42.27 37.55
C LYS A 300 12.62 40.98 38.34
N LYS A 301 11.98 41.04 39.51
CA LYS A 301 11.62 39.87 40.33
C LYS A 301 10.72 38.97 39.48
N VAL A 302 11.14 37.74 39.23
CA VAL A 302 10.30 36.70 38.61
C VAL A 302 9.37 36.20 39.72
N GLU A 303 8.08 36.48 39.58
CA GLU A 303 7.04 35.85 40.41
C GLU A 303 6.99 34.35 40.08
N SER A 304 6.85 33.51 41.10
CA SER A 304 6.80 32.05 40.98
C SER A 304 5.62 31.63 40.10
N GLU A 305 5.89 31.24 38.85
CA GLU A 305 4.91 30.57 37.99
C GLU A 305 4.65 29.13 38.49
N ASP A 306 3.44 28.66 38.21
CA ASP A 306 2.94 27.30 38.45
C ASP A 306 3.92 26.22 37.91
N PRO A 307 4.41 25.28 38.74
CA PRO A 307 5.37 24.25 38.33
C PRO A 307 4.95 23.43 37.10
N ALA A 308 3.65 23.22 36.90
CA ALA A 308 3.13 22.50 35.75
C ALA A 308 3.32 23.29 34.43
N LYS A 309 3.29 24.62 34.49
CA LYS A 309 3.54 25.49 33.32
C LYS A 309 5.00 25.55 32.95
N GLU A 310 5.89 25.57 33.94
CA GLU A 310 7.33 25.51 33.69
C GLU A 310 7.72 24.16 33.06
N LEU A 311 7.16 23.05 33.56
CA LEU A 311 7.38 21.72 32.97
C LEU A 311 6.87 21.64 31.52
N PHE A 312 5.68 22.19 31.24
CA PHE A 312 5.14 22.24 29.88
C PHE A 312 6.02 23.06 28.93
N LYS A 313 6.44 24.27 29.33
CA LYS A 313 7.35 25.09 28.50
C LYS A 313 8.70 24.39 28.29
N PHE A 314 9.22 23.73 29.32
CA PHE A 314 10.47 22.98 29.26
C PHE A 314 10.39 21.85 28.24
N MET A 315 9.37 20.98 28.33
CA MET A 315 9.21 19.84 27.41
C MET A 315 9.09 20.26 25.94
N MET A 316 8.52 21.45 25.69
CA MET A 316 8.23 21.95 24.35
C MET A 316 9.37 22.78 23.76
N THR A 317 10.41 23.06 24.53
CA THR A 317 11.54 23.90 24.11
C THR A 317 12.72 23.02 23.74
N PRO A 318 13.12 22.96 22.47
CA PRO A 318 14.30 22.19 22.10
C PRO A 318 15.58 22.91 22.52
N SER A 319 16.68 22.17 22.57
CA SER A 319 18.01 22.77 22.63
C SER A 319 18.41 23.29 21.25
N PHE A 320 19.21 24.36 21.22
CA PHE A 320 19.64 25.02 20.00
C PHE A 320 21.17 25.18 19.98
N ASP A 321 21.80 24.84 18.86
CA ASP A 321 23.15 25.26 18.45
C ASP A 321 23.09 25.85 17.03
N VAL A 322 22.73 27.13 16.93
CA VAL A 322 22.59 27.85 15.66
C VAL A 322 23.94 28.37 15.19
N ARG A 323 24.31 27.97 13.98
CA ARG A 323 25.50 28.39 13.24
C ARG A 323 25.10 29.26 12.05
N PRO A 324 26.06 29.87 11.34
CA PRO A 324 25.72 30.73 10.20
C PRO A 324 24.97 30.01 9.07
N GLN A 325 25.27 28.74 8.78
CA GLN A 325 24.72 28.03 7.60
C GLN A 325 23.81 26.86 7.96
N GLU A 326 23.69 26.54 9.25
CA GLU A 326 22.97 25.36 9.75
C GLU A 326 22.65 25.58 11.22
N ALA A 327 21.80 24.75 11.79
CA ALA A 327 21.50 24.77 13.21
C ALA A 327 21.29 23.35 13.70
N LYS A 328 21.87 23.01 14.85
CA LYS A 328 21.48 21.79 15.57
C LYS A 328 20.27 22.11 16.45
N VAL A 329 19.19 21.37 16.29
CA VAL A 329 18.01 21.44 17.16
C VAL A 329 17.92 20.07 17.82
N ASN A 330 18.23 20.00 19.11
CA ASN A 330 18.53 18.74 19.80
C ASN A 330 19.64 17.93 19.11
N GLU A 331 19.32 16.74 18.62
CA GLU A 331 20.27 15.85 17.99
C GLU A 331 20.29 15.98 16.46
N THR A 332 19.25 16.56 15.87
CA THR A 332 19.13 16.71 14.42
C THR A 332 19.71 18.04 13.91
N TRP A 333 20.38 17.96 12.75
CA TRP A 333 20.92 19.11 12.04
C TRP A 333 19.94 19.62 11.01
N HIS A 334 19.70 20.93 11.02
CA HIS A 334 18.77 21.63 10.15
C HIS A 334 19.49 22.61 9.23
N ARG A 335 19.04 22.67 7.97
CA ARG A 335 19.42 23.71 7.01
C ARG A 335 18.21 24.22 6.25
N ILE A 336 17.88 25.49 6.52
CA ILE A 336 16.75 26.16 5.90
C ILE A 336 17.15 26.73 4.55
N VAL A 337 16.43 26.29 3.51
CA VAL A 337 16.48 26.82 2.16
C VAL A 337 15.21 27.62 1.91
N LYS A 338 15.35 28.89 1.52
CA LYS A 338 14.23 29.75 1.11
C LYS A 338 14.21 29.87 -0.41
N VAL A 339 13.02 29.90 -1.00
CA VAL A 339 12.87 30.18 -2.44
C VAL A 339 12.89 31.69 -2.66
N GLY A 340 13.96 32.16 -3.31
CA GLY A 340 14.18 33.58 -3.59
C GLY A 340 13.74 34.03 -4.99
N GLY A 341 13.34 33.11 -5.85
CA GLY A 341 12.88 33.37 -7.22
C GLY A 341 12.00 32.23 -7.72
N TYR A 342 11.03 32.56 -8.57
CA TYR A 342 10.00 31.65 -9.08
C TYR A 342 9.93 31.72 -10.61
N PRO A 343 9.47 30.65 -11.29
CA PRO A 343 9.23 30.70 -12.73
C PRO A 343 8.23 31.81 -13.10
N ARG A 344 8.36 32.39 -14.30
CA ARG A 344 7.42 33.40 -14.80
C ARG A 344 6.08 32.81 -15.22
N LYS A 345 6.07 31.56 -15.68
CA LYS A 345 4.87 30.85 -16.12
C LYS A 345 4.76 29.50 -15.43
N VAL A 346 3.57 29.17 -14.95
CA VAL A 346 3.25 27.91 -14.28
C VAL A 346 1.98 27.30 -14.84
N GLU A 347 1.85 25.99 -14.79
CA GLU A 347 0.63 25.26 -15.14
C GLU A 347 -0.03 24.67 -13.89
N ASP A 348 -1.25 24.16 -14.02
CA ASP A 348 -1.94 23.48 -12.92
C ASP A 348 -1.09 22.32 -12.40
N GLY A 349 -0.87 22.25 -11.08
CA GLY A 349 -0.09 21.18 -10.47
C GLY A 349 1.42 21.27 -10.66
N TRP A 350 1.98 22.42 -11.06
CA TRP A 350 3.42 22.54 -11.38
C TRP A 350 4.39 22.15 -10.23
N LEU A 351 3.93 22.16 -8.97
CA LEU A 351 4.70 21.70 -7.81
C LEU A 351 4.63 20.18 -7.56
N GLU A 352 3.83 19.44 -8.33
CA GLU A 352 3.62 18.01 -8.15
C GLU A 352 4.93 17.23 -8.09
N SER A 353 5.84 17.45 -9.03
CA SER A 353 7.15 16.76 -9.04
C SER A 353 8.01 17.05 -7.79
N PHE A 354 7.80 18.20 -7.11
CA PHE A 354 8.45 18.49 -5.84
C PHE A 354 7.75 17.81 -4.66
N LEU A 355 6.42 17.84 -4.69
CA LEU A 355 5.56 17.44 -3.58
C LEU A 355 5.31 15.93 -3.54
N GLY A 356 5.35 15.26 -4.68
CA GLY A 356 5.16 13.82 -4.81
C GLY A 356 6.38 13.00 -4.39
N ASN A 357 7.59 13.56 -4.54
CA ASN A 357 8.81 12.92 -4.06
C ASN A 357 8.88 13.05 -2.53
N ASN A 358 8.76 11.93 -1.80
CA ASN A 358 8.87 11.87 -0.33
C ASN A 358 10.32 11.98 0.16
N GLU A 359 11.01 13.03 -0.27
CA GLU A 359 12.34 13.37 0.22
C GLU A 359 12.27 13.87 1.67
N GLY A 360 13.31 13.58 2.45
CA GLY A 360 13.39 13.81 3.91
C GLY A 360 13.30 15.27 4.42
N TYR A 361 13.00 16.25 3.57
CA TYR A 361 12.83 17.65 3.98
C TYR A 361 11.36 18.01 4.28
N ASP A 362 11.16 18.93 5.23
CA ASP A 362 9.86 19.54 5.54
C ASP A 362 9.66 20.79 4.66
N ILE A 363 8.40 21.12 4.34
CA ILE A 363 8.06 22.26 3.49
C ILE A 363 7.09 23.16 4.25
N SER A 364 7.34 24.47 4.24
CA SER A 364 6.47 25.47 4.83
C SER A 364 6.14 26.56 3.81
N LEU A 365 4.88 26.61 3.40
CA LEU A 365 4.31 27.61 2.50
C LEU A 365 3.44 28.59 3.31
N HIS A 366 3.86 29.85 3.40
CA HIS A 366 3.07 30.91 4.04
C HIS A 366 2.30 31.68 2.99
N ILE A 367 1.00 31.86 3.21
CA ILE A 367 0.09 32.58 2.30
C ILE A 367 -0.54 33.74 3.06
N HIS A 368 -0.22 34.96 2.64
CA HIS A 368 -0.73 36.19 3.25
C HIS A 368 -1.64 36.92 2.26
N PRO A 369 -2.96 36.98 2.50
CA PRO A 369 -3.86 37.77 1.67
C PRO A 369 -3.55 39.27 1.80
N SER A 370 -3.48 39.98 0.67
CA SER A 370 -3.32 41.44 0.66
C SER A 370 -4.67 42.14 0.51
N THR A 371 -4.83 43.29 1.15
CA THR A 371 -6.04 44.11 0.94
C THR A 371 -6.01 44.75 -0.44
N ILE A 372 -7.14 44.66 -1.18
CA ILE A 372 -7.25 45.19 -2.55
C ILE A 372 -6.94 46.69 -2.58
N ALA A 373 -7.49 47.45 -1.63
CA ALA A 373 -7.31 48.91 -1.58
C ALA A 373 -5.83 49.34 -1.48
N GLN A 374 -5.05 48.74 -0.57
CA GLN A 374 -3.62 49.07 -0.43
C GLN A 374 -2.82 48.66 -1.66
N THR A 375 -3.19 47.52 -2.26
CA THR A 375 -2.51 46.97 -3.44
C THR A 375 -2.74 47.84 -4.67
N LEU A 376 -3.97 48.28 -4.93
CA LEU A 376 -4.28 49.17 -6.04
C LEU A 376 -3.55 50.51 -5.92
N VAL A 377 -3.48 51.09 -4.71
CA VAL A 377 -2.71 52.31 -4.46
C VAL A 377 -1.22 52.10 -4.75
N LEU A 378 -0.66 50.97 -4.29
CA LEU A 378 0.74 50.64 -4.55
C LEU A 378 0.99 50.51 -6.06
N LEU A 379 0.18 49.74 -6.78
CA LEU A 379 0.31 49.52 -8.21
C LEU A 379 0.13 50.81 -9.01
N HIS A 380 -0.86 51.63 -8.66
CA HIS A 380 -1.08 52.93 -9.29
C HIS A 380 0.16 53.83 -9.17
N ASN A 381 0.75 53.91 -7.98
CA ASN A 381 1.99 54.65 -7.76
C ASN A 381 3.17 54.08 -8.56
N GLN A 382 3.25 52.75 -8.71
CA GLN A 382 4.26 52.10 -9.55
C GLN A 382 4.08 52.45 -11.03
N ILE A 383 2.84 52.44 -11.54
CA ILE A 383 2.51 52.82 -12.93
C ILE A 383 2.89 54.27 -13.21
N ILE A 384 2.60 55.20 -12.29
CA ILE A 384 2.99 56.61 -12.42
C ILE A 384 4.52 56.73 -12.53
N ARG A 385 5.27 56.06 -11.64
CA ARG A 385 6.74 56.08 -11.65
C ARG A 385 7.32 55.50 -12.94
N GLN A 386 6.85 54.33 -13.36
CA GLN A 386 7.29 53.68 -14.59
C GLN A 386 7.00 54.54 -15.83
N THR A 387 5.86 55.25 -15.84
CA THR A 387 5.50 56.15 -16.93
C THR A 387 6.41 57.37 -16.99
N ALA A 388 6.73 57.97 -15.84
CA ALA A 388 7.65 59.10 -15.77
C ALA A 388 9.06 58.75 -16.28
N ASP A 389 9.58 57.59 -15.88
CA ASP A 389 10.89 57.11 -16.31
C ASP A 389 10.94 56.77 -17.80
N LEU A 390 9.87 56.18 -18.34
CA LEU A 390 9.75 55.88 -19.77
C LEU A 390 9.66 57.15 -20.61
N MET A 391 8.96 58.19 -20.13
CA MET A 391 8.96 59.52 -20.76
C MET A 391 10.37 60.13 -20.76
N MET A 392 11.09 60.05 -19.65
CA MET A 392 12.48 60.54 -19.56
C MET A 392 13.44 59.79 -20.48
N SER A 393 13.32 58.46 -20.59
CA SER A 393 14.18 57.66 -21.47
C SER A 393 13.94 57.97 -22.95
N THR A 394 12.67 58.15 -23.33
CA THR A 394 12.28 58.51 -24.69
C THR A 394 12.71 59.94 -25.04
N ALA A 395 12.57 60.88 -24.10
CA ALA A 395 13.05 62.26 -24.27
C ALA A 395 14.58 62.34 -24.42
N LYS A 396 15.34 61.41 -23.82
CA LYS A 396 16.80 61.27 -23.97
C LYS A 396 17.22 60.50 -25.24
N GLY A 397 16.26 60.04 -26.05
CA GLY A 397 16.53 59.28 -27.28
C GLY A 397 16.99 57.83 -27.05
N THR A 398 16.79 57.28 -25.85
CA THR A 398 17.15 55.90 -25.50
C THR A 398 15.89 55.09 -25.14
N PRO A 399 15.27 54.38 -26.10
CA PRO A 399 14.12 53.53 -25.80
C PRO A 399 14.46 52.45 -24.77
N ASN A 400 13.55 52.17 -23.83
CA ASN A 400 13.71 51.10 -22.82
C ASN A 400 12.59 50.06 -22.93
N PRO A 401 12.69 49.09 -23.86
CA PRO A 401 11.65 48.08 -24.08
C PRO A 401 11.33 47.25 -22.84
N ALA A 402 12.31 47.00 -21.97
CA ALA A 402 12.11 46.21 -20.76
C ALA A 402 11.20 46.95 -19.75
N LEU A 403 11.36 48.27 -19.61
CA LEU A 403 10.49 49.08 -18.75
C LEU A 403 9.08 49.19 -19.32
N GLU A 404 8.94 49.24 -20.64
CA GLU A 404 7.64 49.26 -21.32
C GLU A 404 6.85 47.97 -21.08
N ILE A 405 7.49 46.81 -21.24
CA ILE A 405 6.90 45.50 -20.92
C ILE A 405 6.51 45.44 -19.44
N LYS A 406 7.39 45.87 -18.54
CA LYS A 406 7.11 45.88 -17.08
C LYS A 406 5.91 46.77 -16.74
N ARG A 407 5.77 47.92 -17.40
CA ARG A 407 4.61 48.80 -17.24
C ARG A 407 3.32 48.15 -17.72
N ALA A 408 3.36 47.52 -18.91
CA ALA A 408 2.21 46.80 -19.44
C ALA A 408 1.76 45.67 -18.50
N ASP A 409 2.70 44.89 -17.94
CA ASP A 409 2.42 43.84 -16.95
C ASP A 409 1.83 44.41 -15.65
N THR A 410 2.36 45.53 -15.16
CA THR A 410 1.84 46.20 -13.95
C THR A 410 0.41 46.72 -14.18
N MET A 411 0.14 47.28 -15.37
CA MET A 411 -1.21 47.76 -15.75
C MET A 411 -2.21 46.61 -15.87
N ARG A 412 -1.82 45.50 -16.52
CA ARG A 412 -2.65 44.29 -16.61
C ARG A 412 -3.03 43.76 -15.22
N THR A 413 -2.05 43.68 -14.32
CA THR A 413 -2.26 43.28 -12.92
C THR A 413 -3.23 44.24 -12.22
N TYR A 414 -3.04 45.55 -12.40
CA TYR A 414 -3.93 46.57 -11.85
C TYR A 414 -5.37 46.41 -12.33
N GLU A 415 -5.58 46.20 -13.64
CA GLU A 415 -6.91 46.00 -14.23
C GLU A 415 -7.61 44.75 -13.70
N GLN A 416 -6.89 43.62 -13.61
CA GLN A 416 -7.44 42.36 -13.08
C GLN A 416 -7.89 42.49 -11.62
N LEU A 417 -7.07 43.14 -10.79
CA LEU A 417 -7.41 43.43 -9.39
C LEU A 417 -8.57 44.42 -9.27
N TYR A 418 -8.61 45.45 -10.13
CA TYR A 418 -9.67 46.47 -10.13
C TYR A 418 -11.03 45.89 -10.53
N LYS A 419 -11.05 44.97 -11.51
CA LYS A 419 -12.24 44.22 -11.93
C LYS A 419 -12.68 43.14 -10.94
N GLY A 420 -11.84 42.83 -9.94
CA GLY A 420 -12.09 41.76 -8.97
C GLY A 420 -11.94 40.35 -9.55
N GLU A 421 -11.27 40.21 -10.69
CA GLU A 421 -11.00 38.91 -11.32
C GLU A 421 -9.94 38.12 -10.54
N GLU A 422 -9.01 38.84 -9.89
CA GLU A 422 -7.89 38.31 -9.13
C GLU A 422 -7.78 39.01 -7.77
N LYS A 423 -7.11 38.35 -6.83
CA LYS A 423 -6.56 38.92 -5.58
C LYS A 423 -5.05 38.75 -5.54
N LEU A 424 -4.40 39.63 -4.79
CA LEU A 424 -2.96 39.59 -4.56
C LEU A 424 -2.65 38.90 -3.21
N PHE A 425 -1.71 37.96 -3.24
CA PHE A 425 -1.18 37.27 -2.08
C PHE A 425 0.32 37.49 -1.98
N ARG A 426 0.85 37.50 -0.76
CA ARG A 426 2.29 37.38 -0.52
C ARG A 426 2.58 35.97 -0.05
N VAL A 427 3.50 35.32 -0.74
CA VAL A 427 3.77 33.89 -0.61
C VAL A 427 5.24 33.69 -0.27
N SER A 428 5.51 32.90 0.76
CA SER A 428 6.87 32.50 1.14
C SER A 428 6.96 30.97 1.15
N LEU A 429 7.96 30.41 0.48
CA LEU A 429 8.23 28.97 0.46
C LEU A 429 9.59 28.68 1.11
N TYR A 430 9.55 27.89 2.17
CA TYR A 430 10.71 27.45 2.93
C TYR A 430 10.80 25.93 2.93
N VAL A 431 12.02 25.41 2.85
CA VAL A 431 12.32 23.99 2.92
C VAL A 431 13.30 23.79 4.07
N ASP A 432 12.93 22.94 5.02
CA ASP A 432 13.77 22.56 6.15
C ASP A 432 14.37 21.18 5.89
N ASN A 433 15.66 21.18 5.52
CA ASN A 433 16.43 19.95 5.35
C ASN A 433 16.93 19.52 6.73
N LYS A 434 16.58 18.31 7.16
CA LYS A 434 16.87 17.81 8.50
C LYS A 434 17.49 16.41 8.43
N GLU A 435 18.64 16.23 9.08
CA GLU A 435 19.39 14.97 9.07
C GLU A 435 20.20 14.77 10.36
N ALA A 436 20.48 13.51 10.70
CA ALA A 436 21.20 13.17 11.93
C ALA A 436 22.68 13.61 11.90
N ASN A 437 23.26 13.82 10.72
CA ASN A 437 24.64 14.26 10.56
C ASN A 437 24.81 15.26 9.41
N LEU A 438 25.93 16.00 9.45
CA LEU A 438 26.21 17.09 8.51
C LEU A 438 26.45 16.60 7.08
N GLU A 439 27.08 15.45 6.88
CA GLU A 439 27.35 14.91 5.53
C GLU A 439 26.05 14.55 4.80
N LYS A 440 25.13 13.88 5.49
CA LYS A 440 23.78 13.59 4.98
C LYS A 440 22.99 14.87 4.76
N LEU A 441 23.11 15.85 5.66
CA LEU A 441 22.46 17.15 5.51
C LEU A 441 22.94 17.88 4.25
N ASP A 442 24.23 17.82 3.95
CA ASP A 442 24.81 18.38 2.73
C ASP A 442 24.21 17.73 1.48
N LEU A 443 24.19 16.39 1.44
CA LEU A 443 23.59 15.65 0.33
C LEU A 443 22.10 15.96 0.14
N LEU A 444 21.32 15.99 1.23
CA LEU A 444 19.89 16.32 1.20
C LEU A 444 19.66 17.76 0.71
N THR A 445 20.50 18.70 1.15
CA THR A 445 20.44 20.10 0.71
C THR A 445 20.74 20.23 -0.78
N GLU A 446 21.76 19.53 -1.29
CA GLU A 446 22.10 19.52 -2.72
C GLU A 446 20.94 18.97 -3.55
N LYS A 447 20.33 17.86 -3.11
CA LYS A 447 19.15 17.27 -3.75
C LYS A 447 17.95 18.21 -3.73
N CYS A 448 17.67 18.85 -2.59
CA CYS A 448 16.63 19.87 -2.48
C CYS A 448 16.85 21.01 -3.47
N ASN A 449 18.09 21.53 -3.56
CA ASN A 449 18.43 22.60 -4.48
C ASN A 449 18.28 22.15 -5.95
N ALA A 450 18.70 20.93 -6.29
CA ALA A 450 18.55 20.37 -7.63
C ALA A 450 17.07 20.26 -8.03
N ASN A 451 16.23 19.75 -7.13
CA ASN A 451 14.78 19.63 -7.36
C ASN A 451 14.12 21.00 -7.57
N LEU A 452 14.44 21.98 -6.72
CA LEU A 452 13.91 23.35 -6.87
C LEU A 452 14.37 24.01 -8.19
N ASN A 453 15.65 23.85 -8.56
CA ASN A 453 16.19 24.38 -9.81
C ASN A 453 15.55 23.74 -11.04
N ALA A 454 15.20 22.45 -11.00
CA ALA A 454 14.50 21.75 -12.09
C ALA A 454 13.13 22.38 -12.39
N MET A 455 12.50 22.98 -11.38
CA MET A 455 11.26 23.76 -11.49
C MET A 455 11.47 25.26 -11.76
N LEU A 456 12.70 25.65 -12.13
CA LEU A 456 13.10 27.05 -12.37
C LEU A 456 12.91 27.96 -11.14
N MET A 457 12.87 27.39 -9.94
CA MET A 457 12.94 28.14 -8.69
C MET A 457 14.39 28.40 -8.31
N ILE A 458 14.64 29.52 -7.62
CA ILE A 458 15.99 29.91 -7.19
C ILE A 458 16.13 29.66 -5.69
N PRO A 459 16.70 28.53 -5.25
CA PRO A 459 16.95 28.25 -3.84
C PRO A 459 18.05 29.14 -3.29
N LYS A 460 17.88 29.61 -2.05
CA LYS A 460 18.87 30.39 -1.30
C LYS A 460 18.94 29.89 0.14
N ALA A 461 20.14 29.61 0.66
CA ALA A 461 20.32 29.30 2.07
C ALA A 461 19.98 30.51 2.96
N ALA A 462 19.36 30.28 4.12
CA ALA A 462 19.07 31.30 5.13
C ALA A 462 20.30 31.68 5.97
N ASN A 463 21.42 31.99 5.31
CA ASN A 463 22.70 32.27 5.97
C ASN A 463 22.56 33.39 7.03
N TYR A 464 23.11 33.17 8.22
CA TYR A 464 23.01 34.01 9.42
C TYR A 464 21.60 34.19 9.98
N ARG A 465 20.57 33.63 9.32
CA ARG A 465 19.16 33.74 9.70
C ARG A 465 18.51 32.38 9.94
N MET A 466 19.30 31.34 10.21
CA MET A 466 18.83 29.97 10.45
C MET A 466 17.80 29.89 11.58
N ALA A 467 17.96 30.64 12.67
CA ALA A 467 16.97 30.70 13.75
C ALA A 467 15.60 31.23 13.24
N GLU A 468 15.59 32.28 12.42
CA GLU A 468 14.33 32.78 11.85
C GLU A 468 13.74 31.79 10.85
N GLY A 469 14.59 31.08 10.10
CA GLY A 469 14.17 30.01 9.22
C GLY A 469 13.48 28.85 9.95
N ILE A 470 14.08 28.37 11.04
CA ILE A 470 13.46 27.34 11.90
C ILE A 470 12.11 27.84 12.42
N LYS A 471 12.05 29.08 12.92
CA LYS A 471 10.80 29.67 13.42
C LYS A 471 9.72 29.74 12.34
N SER A 472 10.11 30.01 11.09
CA SER A 472 9.23 29.98 9.93
C SER A 472 8.75 28.58 9.53
N SER A 473 9.45 27.52 9.93
CA SER A 473 9.07 26.13 9.64
C SER A 473 8.26 25.47 10.75
N LEU A 474 8.20 26.06 11.95
CA LEU A 474 7.35 25.57 13.04
C LEU A 474 5.85 25.73 12.69
N PRO A 475 4.95 24.89 13.27
CA PRO A 475 3.50 24.93 13.05
C PRO A 475 2.83 26.10 13.80
N LEU A 476 3.40 27.30 13.70
CA LEU A 476 2.98 28.49 14.43
C LEU A 476 2.44 29.60 13.51
N GLY A 477 2.51 29.43 12.18
CA GLY A 477 2.05 30.42 11.20
C GLY A 477 2.82 31.75 11.27
N VAL A 478 4.10 31.71 11.68
CA VAL A 478 4.94 32.91 11.84
C VAL A 478 6.00 32.95 10.74
N ASP A 479 5.83 33.84 9.76
CA ASP A 479 6.86 34.09 8.74
C ASP A 479 7.95 35.05 9.27
N ALA A 480 8.95 34.51 9.98
CA ALA A 480 10.05 35.30 10.55
C ALA A 480 11.12 35.70 9.52
N LEU A 481 11.34 34.89 8.48
CA LEU A 481 12.28 35.22 7.39
C LEU A 481 11.75 36.35 6.49
N ALA A 482 10.43 36.43 6.31
CA ALA A 482 9.73 37.41 5.48
C ALA A 482 10.23 37.46 4.02
N SER A 483 10.60 36.31 3.46
CA SER A 483 11.05 36.16 2.06
C SER A 483 9.88 36.04 1.10
N GLN A 484 9.04 37.07 1.09
CA GLN A 484 7.75 37.08 0.41
C GLN A 484 7.87 37.42 -1.07
N ARG A 485 7.08 36.72 -1.91
CA ARG A 485 6.85 37.04 -3.33
C ARG A 485 5.36 37.29 -3.57
N GLU A 486 5.03 38.24 -4.43
CA GLU A 486 3.65 38.50 -4.82
C GLU A 486 3.11 37.49 -5.85
N PHE A 487 1.96 36.90 -5.56
CA PHE A 487 1.22 35.99 -6.43
C PHE A 487 -0.19 36.52 -6.67
N LEU A 488 -0.69 36.35 -7.89
CA LEU A 488 -2.12 36.44 -8.17
C LEU A 488 -2.83 35.14 -7.76
N THR A 489 -4.15 35.15 -7.72
CA THR A 489 -4.92 34.01 -7.24
C THR A 489 -4.78 32.81 -8.18
N SER A 490 -4.84 33.03 -9.50
CA SER A 490 -4.70 31.94 -10.49
C SER A 490 -3.34 31.19 -10.45
N PRO A 491 -2.16 31.86 -10.47
CA PRO A 491 -0.89 31.14 -10.31
C PRO A 491 -0.71 30.54 -8.91
N LEU A 492 -1.31 31.11 -7.87
CA LEU A 492 -1.29 30.52 -6.52
C LEU A 492 -2.20 29.29 -6.41
N SER A 493 -3.34 29.26 -7.10
CA SER A 493 -4.18 28.07 -7.12
C SER A 493 -3.50 26.91 -7.84
N ALA A 494 -2.74 27.20 -8.90
CA ALA A 494 -1.96 26.22 -9.64
C ALA A 494 -0.85 25.53 -8.80
N THR A 495 -0.42 26.16 -7.70
CA THR A 495 0.54 25.60 -6.74
C THR A 495 -0.01 24.44 -5.90
N PHE A 496 -1.35 24.31 -5.78
CA PHE A 496 -2.08 23.33 -4.98
C PHE A 496 -1.21 22.37 -4.11
N PRO A 497 -1.07 22.61 -2.80
CA PRO A 497 -0.01 21.99 -2.01
C PRO A 497 -0.36 20.62 -1.38
N PHE A 498 -1.59 20.13 -1.55
CA PHE A 498 -2.08 18.90 -0.90
C PHE A 498 -1.98 17.69 -1.84
N ILE A 499 -0.77 17.44 -2.37
CA ILE A 499 -0.50 16.39 -3.37
C ILE A 499 0.35 15.29 -2.74
N SER A 500 -0.12 14.04 -2.82
CA SER A 500 0.67 12.86 -2.45
C SER A 500 0.28 11.66 -3.31
N PRO A 501 1.23 10.84 -3.78
CA PRO A 501 0.94 9.65 -4.58
C PRO A 501 0.37 8.49 -3.76
N ALA A 502 0.52 8.51 -2.42
CA ALA A 502 0.06 7.45 -1.53
C ALA A 502 -0.97 7.95 -0.50
N SER A 503 -1.94 7.12 -0.16
CA SER A 503 -2.89 7.40 0.93
C SER A 503 -2.19 7.31 2.29
N THR A 504 -2.54 8.21 3.22
CA THR A 504 -2.03 8.13 4.60
C THR A 504 -2.89 7.26 5.51
N LYS A 505 -4.05 6.79 5.01
CA LYS A 505 -4.96 5.93 5.77
C LYS A 505 -4.43 4.51 5.82
N ARG A 506 -4.37 3.94 7.03
CA ARG A 506 -3.84 2.61 7.31
C ARG A 506 -4.91 1.67 7.86
N THR A 507 -6.04 1.61 7.15
CA THR A 507 -7.17 0.76 7.52
C THR A 507 -7.39 -0.32 6.47
N GLY A 508 -7.86 -1.49 6.90
CA GLY A 508 -8.09 -2.63 6.01
C GLY A 508 -6.85 -3.48 5.74
N ILE A 509 -6.75 -3.99 4.51
CA ILE A 509 -5.77 -4.98 4.10
C ILE A 509 -4.57 -4.32 3.44
N MET A 510 -3.38 -4.64 3.96
CA MET A 510 -2.11 -4.32 3.34
C MET A 510 -1.61 -5.50 2.51
N PHE A 511 -1.36 -5.27 1.21
CA PHE A 511 -0.87 -6.33 0.30
C PHE A 511 0.04 -5.82 -0.82
N ALA A 512 0.31 -4.51 -0.88
CA ALA A 512 1.08 -3.89 -1.94
C ALA A 512 1.77 -2.62 -1.44
N HIS A 513 2.69 -2.10 -2.24
CA HIS A 513 3.33 -0.81 -2.03
C HIS A 513 3.14 0.07 -3.26
N GLU A 514 3.13 1.37 -3.04
CA GLU A 514 3.14 2.37 -4.10
C GLU A 514 4.52 2.39 -4.77
N GLU A 515 4.57 2.47 -6.09
CA GLU A 515 5.80 2.26 -6.87
C GLU A 515 6.85 3.36 -6.68
N GLU A 516 6.45 4.63 -6.61
CA GLU A 516 7.39 5.75 -6.55
C GLU A 516 7.90 5.99 -5.12
N THR A 517 6.97 6.04 -4.16
CA THR A 517 7.26 6.34 -2.76
C THR A 517 7.60 5.13 -1.92
N GLN A 518 7.33 3.91 -2.41
CA GLN A 518 7.48 2.65 -1.67
C GLN A 518 6.58 2.55 -0.43
N ASN A 519 5.64 3.49 -0.28
CA ASN A 519 4.69 3.51 0.83
C ASN A 519 3.79 2.28 0.79
N PRO A 520 3.49 1.66 1.93
CA PRO A 520 2.53 0.57 2.00
C PRO A 520 1.14 1.06 1.59
N LEU A 521 0.45 0.28 0.74
CA LEU A 521 -0.91 0.55 0.30
C LEU A 521 -1.90 -0.30 1.10
N PHE A 522 -2.93 0.36 1.61
CA PHE A 522 -3.99 -0.25 2.40
C PHE A 522 -5.32 -0.13 1.63
N VAL A 523 -6.08 -1.22 1.62
CA VAL A 523 -7.40 -1.27 1.00
C VAL A 523 -8.43 -1.68 2.05
N ASP A 524 -9.30 -0.73 2.39
CA ASP A 524 -10.41 -0.95 3.30
C ASP A 524 -11.66 -1.39 2.54
N PHE A 525 -11.82 -2.69 2.35
CA PHE A 525 -12.98 -3.25 1.64
C PHE A 525 -14.31 -2.94 2.36
N ASP A 526 -14.29 -2.69 3.68
CA ASP A 526 -15.48 -2.39 4.46
C ASP A 526 -16.01 -0.96 4.25
N SER A 527 -15.13 -0.01 3.93
CA SER A 527 -15.50 1.39 3.68
C SER A 527 -16.11 1.63 2.29
N MET A 528 -15.86 0.73 1.33
CA MET A 528 -16.28 0.86 -0.07
C MET A 528 -17.76 0.56 -0.30
N SER A 529 -18.30 1.02 -1.45
CA SER A 529 -19.69 0.72 -1.83
C SER A 529 -19.96 -0.78 -1.98
N ASN A 530 -18.96 -1.60 -2.32
CA ASN A 530 -18.98 -3.06 -2.23
C ASN A 530 -17.57 -3.61 -1.95
N LYS A 531 -17.50 -4.87 -1.48
CA LYS A 531 -16.24 -5.54 -1.13
C LYS A 531 -15.58 -6.26 -2.30
N HIS A 532 -16.21 -6.27 -3.48
CA HIS A 532 -15.79 -7.13 -4.58
C HIS A 532 -14.58 -6.54 -5.29
N PHE A 533 -13.71 -7.42 -5.77
CA PHE A 533 -12.52 -7.02 -6.50
C PHE A 533 -12.39 -7.73 -7.84
N PHE A 534 -11.72 -7.06 -8.77
CA PHE A 534 -11.47 -7.55 -10.11
C PHE A 534 -9.97 -7.55 -10.39
N VAL A 535 -9.43 -8.65 -10.92
CA VAL A 535 -8.02 -8.74 -11.30
C VAL A 535 -7.91 -9.02 -12.79
N LEU A 536 -7.20 -8.14 -13.50
CA LEU A 536 -6.98 -8.22 -14.93
C LEU A 536 -5.49 -8.15 -15.25
N GLY A 537 -5.00 -9.06 -16.09
CA GLY A 537 -3.61 -9.04 -16.53
C GLY A 537 -3.29 -10.17 -17.51
N ILE A 538 -2.37 -9.92 -18.44
CA ILE A 538 -1.92 -10.94 -19.38
C ILE A 538 -1.18 -12.08 -18.65
N SER A 539 -1.06 -13.25 -19.29
CA SER A 539 -0.26 -14.35 -18.74
C SER A 539 1.17 -13.91 -18.42
N GLY A 540 1.69 -14.33 -17.26
CA GLY A 540 3.02 -13.96 -16.76
C GLY A 540 3.15 -12.54 -16.19
N SER A 541 2.08 -11.74 -16.15
CA SER A 541 2.09 -10.39 -15.53
C SER A 541 2.17 -10.41 -14.00
N GLY A 542 1.91 -11.54 -13.35
CA GLY A 542 1.84 -11.65 -11.88
C GLY A 542 0.41 -11.76 -11.33
N LYS A 543 -0.62 -11.82 -12.18
CA LYS A 543 -2.04 -11.93 -11.80
C LYS A 543 -2.32 -12.92 -10.67
N SER A 544 -1.95 -14.20 -10.85
CA SER A 544 -2.20 -15.24 -9.85
C SER A 544 -1.40 -15.03 -8.57
N TYR A 545 -0.19 -14.48 -8.65
CA TYR A 545 0.64 -14.15 -7.49
C TYR A 545 -0.03 -13.05 -6.65
N THR A 546 -0.43 -11.95 -7.28
CA THR A 546 -1.15 -10.85 -6.63
C THR A 546 -2.49 -11.31 -6.04
N ALA A 547 -3.27 -12.12 -6.77
CA ALA A 547 -4.54 -12.66 -6.28
C ALA A 547 -4.37 -13.60 -5.08
N LYS A 548 -3.38 -14.51 -5.12
CA LYS A 548 -3.05 -15.39 -4.00
C LYS A 548 -2.60 -14.58 -2.79
N TYR A 549 -1.75 -13.57 -2.98
CA TYR A 549 -1.27 -12.75 -1.87
C TYR A 549 -2.40 -11.98 -1.20
N LEU A 550 -3.23 -11.28 -1.98
CA LEU A 550 -4.41 -10.58 -1.47
C LEU A 550 -5.36 -11.53 -0.72
N THR A 551 -5.56 -12.74 -1.23
CA THR A 551 -6.42 -13.76 -0.59
C THR A 551 -5.87 -14.24 0.75
N ILE A 552 -4.55 -14.48 0.83
CA ILE A 552 -3.88 -14.78 2.10
C ILE A 552 -4.04 -13.60 3.06
N GLN A 553 -3.95 -12.36 2.58
CA GLN A 553 -4.13 -11.20 3.42
C GLN A 553 -5.57 -11.03 3.93
N HIS A 554 -6.60 -11.42 3.17
CA HIS A 554 -7.97 -11.54 3.71
C HIS A 554 -8.07 -12.63 4.79
N LEU A 555 -7.45 -13.78 4.56
CA LEU A 555 -7.44 -14.89 5.52
C LEU A 555 -6.74 -14.49 6.83
N LEU A 556 -5.63 -13.76 6.73
CA LEU A 556 -4.94 -13.21 7.89
C LEU A 556 -5.79 -12.09 8.51
N ASN A 557 -5.93 -10.94 7.87
CA ASN A 557 -6.43 -9.71 8.52
C ASN A 557 -7.94 -9.74 8.87
N GLU A 558 -8.74 -10.55 8.20
CA GLU A 558 -10.19 -10.62 8.39
C GLU A 558 -10.69 -11.97 8.92
N GLU A 559 -9.78 -12.94 9.12
CA GLU A 559 -10.12 -14.34 9.39
C GLU A 559 -11.13 -14.90 8.36
N ALA A 560 -11.04 -14.46 7.10
CA ALA A 560 -12.05 -14.79 6.11
C ALA A 560 -12.03 -16.28 5.73
N ARG A 561 -13.21 -16.90 5.52
CA ARG A 561 -13.26 -18.20 4.83
C ARG A 561 -13.08 -18.01 3.33
N VAL A 562 -12.22 -18.82 2.73
CA VAL A 562 -11.85 -18.71 1.32
C VAL A 562 -12.39 -19.89 0.53
N TYR A 563 -13.11 -19.59 -0.55
CA TYR A 563 -13.55 -20.55 -1.55
C TYR A 563 -12.94 -20.17 -2.90
N ILE A 564 -12.25 -21.09 -3.55
CA ILE A 564 -11.61 -20.84 -4.84
C ILE A 564 -12.18 -21.78 -5.89
N LEU A 565 -12.71 -21.20 -6.96
CA LEU A 565 -13.04 -21.92 -8.18
C LEU A 565 -11.81 -21.94 -9.09
N ASP A 566 -11.18 -23.12 -9.20
CA ASP A 566 -9.86 -23.27 -9.82
C ASP A 566 -9.92 -24.16 -11.06
N PRO A 567 -10.21 -23.60 -12.25
CA PRO A 567 -10.30 -24.36 -13.48
C PRO A 567 -8.96 -24.92 -13.96
N ASN A 568 -7.82 -24.42 -13.47
CA ASN A 568 -6.48 -24.72 -13.99
C ASN A 568 -5.52 -25.33 -12.95
N ALA A 569 -6.00 -25.65 -11.74
CA ALA A 569 -5.23 -26.19 -10.63
C ALA A 569 -4.08 -25.28 -10.14
N GLU A 570 -4.26 -23.96 -10.16
CA GLU A 570 -3.24 -23.01 -9.69
C GLU A 570 -3.17 -22.84 -8.16
N TYR A 571 -4.23 -23.21 -7.43
CA TYR A 571 -4.40 -22.95 -6.00
C TYR A 571 -4.36 -24.22 -5.14
N GLY A 572 -4.28 -25.41 -5.76
CA GLY A 572 -4.25 -26.70 -5.06
C GLY A 572 -3.10 -26.85 -4.06
N GLU A 573 -1.89 -26.44 -4.46
CA GLU A 573 -0.71 -26.48 -3.58
C GLU A 573 -0.83 -25.51 -2.41
N LEU A 574 -1.31 -24.29 -2.68
CA LEU A 574 -1.58 -23.29 -1.64
C LEU A 574 -2.58 -23.82 -0.60
N ALA A 575 -3.68 -24.44 -1.05
CA ALA A 575 -4.66 -25.03 -0.16
C ALA A 575 -4.03 -26.10 0.74
N LYS A 576 -3.23 -27.02 0.17
CA LYS A 576 -2.55 -28.06 0.96
C LYS A 576 -1.62 -27.47 2.01
N ASN A 577 -0.84 -26.44 1.66
CA ASN A 577 0.10 -25.81 2.58
C ASN A 577 -0.58 -25.02 3.72
N LEU A 578 -1.83 -24.59 3.52
CA LEU A 578 -2.64 -23.89 4.53
C LEU A 578 -3.58 -24.85 5.29
N ASN A 579 -3.34 -26.17 5.25
CA ASN A 579 -4.23 -27.19 5.81
C ASN A 579 -5.68 -27.08 5.31
N GLY A 580 -5.83 -26.58 4.09
CA GLY A 580 -7.07 -26.41 3.37
C GLY A 580 -7.57 -27.68 2.70
N GLU A 581 -8.80 -27.63 2.20
CA GLU A 581 -9.43 -28.73 1.48
C GLU A 581 -9.26 -28.54 -0.02
N VAL A 582 -8.72 -29.55 -0.71
CA VAL A 582 -8.69 -29.62 -2.18
C VAL A 582 -9.79 -30.57 -2.63
N VAL A 583 -10.86 -30.01 -3.18
CA VAL A 583 -11.97 -30.76 -3.75
C VAL A 583 -11.66 -31.01 -5.23
N GLU A 584 -10.98 -32.11 -5.51
CA GLU A 584 -10.70 -32.52 -6.88
C GLU A 584 -11.96 -33.11 -7.54
N LEU A 585 -12.42 -32.47 -8.62
CA LEU A 585 -13.50 -32.97 -9.46
C LEU A 585 -12.90 -33.63 -10.69
N SER A 586 -12.90 -34.96 -10.74
CA SER A 586 -12.35 -35.72 -11.87
C SER A 586 -13.18 -36.96 -12.17
N LYS A 587 -12.91 -37.63 -13.31
CA LYS A 587 -13.67 -38.83 -13.71
C LYS A 587 -13.58 -39.96 -12.67
N GLY A 588 -12.45 -40.06 -11.99
CA GLY A 588 -12.16 -41.08 -10.98
C GLY A 588 -12.43 -40.63 -9.54
N SER A 589 -12.77 -39.36 -9.30
CA SER A 589 -12.99 -38.88 -7.95
C SER A 589 -14.30 -39.41 -7.36
N ASP A 590 -14.24 -39.66 -6.05
CA ASP A 590 -15.42 -39.90 -5.22
C ASP A 590 -16.15 -38.59 -4.91
N SER A 591 -15.43 -37.48 -4.90
CA SER A 591 -15.95 -36.13 -4.68
C SER A 591 -16.61 -35.62 -5.95
N ILE A 592 -17.95 -35.74 -6.01
CA ILE A 592 -18.80 -35.24 -7.10
C ILE A 592 -19.96 -34.45 -6.49
N ILE A 593 -20.44 -33.45 -7.24
CA ILE A 593 -21.64 -32.68 -6.90
C ILE A 593 -22.78 -33.18 -7.77
N ASN A 594 -23.85 -33.69 -7.16
CA ASN A 594 -25.06 -34.00 -7.90
C ASN A 594 -25.80 -32.70 -8.24
N VAL A 595 -26.02 -32.45 -9.53
CA VAL A 595 -26.70 -31.24 -10.00
C VAL A 595 -28.15 -31.14 -9.51
N PHE A 596 -28.81 -32.26 -9.20
CA PHE A 596 -30.19 -32.30 -8.68
C PHE A 596 -30.27 -32.25 -7.15
N ASP A 597 -29.14 -32.13 -6.47
CA ASP A 597 -29.16 -32.05 -5.01
C ASP A 597 -29.62 -30.67 -4.54
N LEU A 598 -30.70 -30.63 -3.76
CA LEU A 598 -31.22 -29.41 -3.15
C LEU A 598 -30.18 -28.83 -2.17
N GLY A 599 -29.41 -29.68 -1.47
CA GLY A 599 -28.34 -29.24 -0.56
C GLY A 599 -28.80 -28.21 0.49
N GLY A 600 -30.06 -28.28 0.93
CA GLY A 600 -30.65 -27.37 1.90
C GLY A 600 -31.30 -26.10 1.35
N GLU A 601 -31.36 -25.90 0.02
CA GLU A 601 -32.11 -24.80 -0.59
C GLU A 601 -33.60 -25.06 -0.71
N ASP A 602 -34.35 -23.97 -0.95
CA ASP A 602 -35.73 -24.09 -1.35
C ASP A 602 -35.86 -24.72 -2.75
N PHE A 603 -36.90 -25.51 -2.94
CA PHE A 603 -37.13 -26.22 -4.19
C PHE A 603 -37.26 -25.26 -5.40
N GLY A 604 -37.82 -24.06 -5.21
CA GLY A 604 -37.98 -23.08 -6.28
C GLY A 604 -36.64 -22.56 -6.80
N SER A 605 -35.76 -22.10 -5.91
CA SER A 605 -34.38 -21.70 -6.23
C SER A 605 -33.63 -22.82 -6.91
N LYS A 606 -33.80 -24.07 -6.44
CA LYS A 606 -33.16 -25.22 -7.06
C LYS A 606 -33.62 -25.46 -8.50
N MET A 607 -34.91 -25.29 -8.78
CA MET A 607 -35.45 -25.42 -10.14
C MET A 607 -34.88 -24.37 -11.08
N LEU A 608 -34.73 -23.12 -10.62
CA LEU A 608 -34.08 -22.06 -11.39
C LEU A 608 -32.61 -22.39 -11.70
N SER A 609 -31.86 -22.86 -10.70
CA SER A 609 -30.47 -23.32 -10.87
C SER A 609 -30.39 -24.48 -11.88
N LEU A 610 -31.34 -25.42 -11.84
CA LEU A 610 -31.41 -26.52 -12.80
C LEU A 610 -31.72 -26.05 -14.23
N ILE A 611 -32.57 -25.04 -14.41
CA ILE A 611 -32.81 -24.46 -15.74
C ILE A 611 -31.49 -23.92 -16.31
N SER A 612 -30.68 -23.21 -15.51
CA SER A 612 -29.36 -22.73 -15.93
C SER A 612 -28.38 -23.88 -16.24
N VAL A 613 -28.37 -24.94 -15.43
CA VAL A 613 -27.59 -26.15 -15.70
C VAL A 613 -27.96 -26.76 -17.07
N PHE A 614 -29.26 -26.91 -17.33
CA PHE A 614 -29.72 -27.51 -18.58
C PHE A 614 -29.56 -26.59 -19.78
N ASP A 615 -29.57 -25.27 -19.58
CA ASP A 615 -29.21 -24.29 -20.61
C ASP A 615 -27.76 -24.48 -21.07
N ILE A 616 -26.82 -24.59 -20.12
CA ILE A 616 -25.41 -24.87 -20.39
C ILE A 616 -25.26 -26.23 -21.11
N ILE A 617 -25.95 -27.27 -20.63
CA ILE A 617 -25.90 -28.63 -21.21
C ILE A 617 -26.44 -28.67 -22.65
N ALA A 618 -27.51 -27.93 -22.93
CA ALA A 618 -28.15 -27.89 -24.25
C ALA A 618 -27.41 -26.97 -25.23
N GLY A 619 -26.66 -25.99 -24.73
CA GLY A 619 -26.07 -24.90 -25.51
C GLY A 619 -27.08 -23.81 -25.84
N GLY A 620 -28.02 -23.55 -24.93
CA GLY A 620 -29.17 -22.67 -25.13
C GLY A 620 -30.49 -23.46 -25.19
N LEU A 621 -31.47 -23.07 -24.37
CA LEU A 621 -32.83 -23.63 -24.37
C LEU A 621 -33.84 -22.67 -24.99
N THR A 622 -34.72 -23.22 -25.84
CA THR A 622 -35.93 -22.51 -26.30
C THR A 622 -37.01 -22.52 -25.22
N GLU A 623 -37.96 -21.58 -25.27
CA GLU A 623 -39.08 -21.50 -24.31
C GLU A 623 -39.92 -22.79 -24.26
N SER A 624 -40.11 -23.45 -25.40
CA SER A 624 -40.79 -24.76 -25.44
C SER A 624 -39.98 -25.84 -24.72
N GLN A 625 -38.65 -25.86 -24.89
CA GLN A 625 -37.79 -26.81 -24.18
C GLN A 625 -37.75 -26.51 -22.68
N LYS A 626 -37.80 -25.23 -22.27
CA LYS A 626 -37.92 -24.84 -20.85
C LYS A 626 -39.24 -25.33 -20.24
N GLY A 627 -40.34 -25.24 -20.97
CA GLY A 627 -41.65 -25.78 -20.55
C GLY A 627 -41.59 -27.29 -20.28
N VAL A 628 -41.11 -28.06 -21.25
CA VAL A 628 -40.95 -29.53 -21.12
C VAL A 628 -39.94 -29.89 -20.02
N LEU A 629 -38.83 -29.15 -19.92
CA LEU A 629 -37.83 -29.34 -18.88
C LEU A 629 -38.44 -29.16 -17.48
N ASN A 630 -39.25 -28.11 -17.27
CA ASN A 630 -39.87 -27.83 -15.99
C ASN A 630 -40.81 -28.96 -15.54
N GLU A 631 -41.66 -29.46 -16.44
CA GLU A 631 -42.54 -30.60 -16.15
C GLU A 631 -41.74 -31.86 -15.82
N ALA A 632 -40.75 -32.20 -16.65
CA ALA A 632 -39.91 -33.38 -16.44
C ALA A 632 -39.12 -33.30 -15.12
N LEU A 633 -38.67 -32.10 -14.73
CA LEU A 633 -37.96 -31.88 -13.47
C LEU A 633 -38.89 -32.09 -12.27
N LEU A 634 -40.12 -31.56 -12.31
CA LEU A 634 -41.11 -31.79 -11.26
C LEU A 634 -41.41 -33.29 -11.09
N ASP A 635 -41.56 -34.00 -12.21
CA ASP A 635 -41.84 -35.44 -12.20
C ASP A 635 -40.67 -36.28 -11.67
N VAL A 636 -39.42 -35.94 -12.01
CA VAL A 636 -38.26 -36.70 -11.49
C VAL A 636 -38.12 -36.56 -9.98
N TYR A 637 -38.33 -35.36 -9.43
CA TYR A 637 -38.33 -35.16 -7.98
C TYR A 637 -39.50 -35.87 -7.32
N LYS A 638 -40.70 -35.78 -7.89
CA LYS A 638 -41.90 -36.46 -7.38
C LYS A 638 -41.70 -37.98 -7.31
N LYS A 639 -41.04 -38.59 -8.30
CA LYS A 639 -40.69 -40.02 -8.28
C LYS A 639 -39.69 -40.41 -7.19
N LYS A 640 -38.81 -39.49 -6.79
CA LYS A 640 -37.95 -39.65 -5.59
C LYS A 640 -38.67 -39.29 -4.29
N GLY A 641 -39.96 -38.96 -4.36
CA GLY A 641 -40.78 -38.57 -3.23
C GLY A 641 -40.46 -37.19 -2.69
N ILE A 642 -39.79 -36.33 -3.48
CA ILE A 642 -39.50 -34.93 -3.14
C ILE A 642 -40.60 -34.08 -3.78
N VAL A 643 -41.33 -33.29 -2.99
CA VAL A 643 -42.49 -32.52 -3.45
C VAL A 643 -42.34 -31.05 -3.08
N PHE A 644 -42.64 -30.17 -4.03
CA PHE A 644 -42.49 -28.71 -3.91
C PHE A 644 -43.21 -28.11 -2.70
N ASP A 645 -44.43 -28.52 -2.39
CA ASP A 645 -45.24 -27.97 -1.29
C ASP A 645 -44.95 -28.60 0.08
N LYS A 646 -43.97 -29.52 0.18
CA LYS A 646 -43.66 -30.28 1.39
C LYS A 646 -42.17 -30.22 1.74
N PRO A 647 -41.70 -29.17 2.44
CA PRO A 647 -40.30 -29.00 2.83
C PRO A 647 -39.70 -30.19 3.59
N ALA A 648 -40.50 -30.92 4.37
CA ALA A 648 -40.06 -32.13 5.07
C ALA A 648 -39.58 -33.28 4.13
N THR A 649 -39.89 -33.20 2.84
CA THR A 649 -39.44 -34.17 1.84
C THR A 649 -38.12 -33.80 1.18
N TRP A 650 -37.64 -32.56 1.33
CA TRP A 650 -36.50 -32.00 0.59
C TRP A 650 -35.14 -32.57 1.02
N SER A 651 -35.09 -33.27 2.16
CA SER A 651 -33.89 -33.98 2.64
C SER A 651 -33.79 -35.42 2.17
N ARG A 652 -34.74 -35.90 1.34
CA ARG A 652 -34.68 -37.25 0.74
C ARG A 652 -33.58 -37.32 -0.31
N GLU A 653 -33.19 -38.53 -0.68
CA GLU A 653 -32.17 -38.75 -1.70
C GLU A 653 -32.60 -38.13 -3.04
N PRO A 654 -31.80 -37.20 -3.62
CA PRO A 654 -32.18 -36.48 -4.81
C PRO A 654 -32.07 -37.35 -6.09
N PRO A 655 -32.74 -36.93 -7.18
CA PRO A 655 -32.61 -37.56 -8.49
C PRO A 655 -31.18 -37.54 -9.04
N THR A 656 -30.94 -38.32 -10.07
CA THR A 656 -29.69 -38.34 -10.85
C THR A 656 -29.98 -38.14 -12.34
N PHE A 657 -28.96 -37.99 -13.18
CA PHE A 657 -29.15 -37.88 -14.64
C PHE A 657 -29.79 -39.15 -15.21
N SER A 658 -29.49 -40.34 -14.66
CA SER A 658 -30.17 -41.58 -15.05
C SER A 658 -31.66 -41.55 -14.71
N ASP A 659 -32.04 -41.05 -13.54
CA ASP A 659 -33.45 -40.94 -13.16
C ASP A 659 -34.18 -39.95 -14.09
N PHE A 660 -33.55 -38.81 -14.38
CA PHE A 660 -34.11 -37.79 -15.26
C PHE A 660 -34.26 -38.29 -16.71
N LYS A 661 -33.28 -39.04 -17.20
CA LYS A 661 -33.36 -39.73 -18.51
C LYS A 661 -34.58 -40.64 -18.60
N LEU A 662 -34.87 -41.40 -17.54
CA LEU A 662 -36.02 -42.31 -17.52
C LEU A 662 -37.35 -41.54 -17.61
N VAL A 663 -37.46 -40.41 -16.90
CA VAL A 663 -38.65 -39.54 -16.99
C VAL A 663 -38.85 -39.03 -18.41
N LEU A 664 -37.82 -38.51 -19.06
CA LEU A 664 -37.92 -38.04 -20.45
C LEU A 664 -38.30 -39.18 -21.42
N GLN A 665 -37.80 -40.40 -21.21
CA GLN A 665 -38.17 -41.57 -22.01
C GLN A 665 -39.62 -41.99 -21.80
N GLU A 666 -40.14 -41.90 -20.58
CA GLU A 666 -41.53 -42.18 -20.27
C GLU A 666 -42.47 -41.15 -20.89
N MET A 667 -42.15 -39.84 -20.78
CA MET A 667 -42.94 -38.78 -21.44
C MET A 667 -43.09 -39.02 -22.95
N LEU A 668 -41.99 -39.41 -23.63
CA LEU A 668 -42.03 -39.74 -25.06
C LEU A 668 -42.84 -41.00 -25.38
N ARG A 669 -42.78 -42.02 -24.52
CA ARG A 669 -43.57 -43.26 -24.68
C ARG A 669 -45.06 -42.98 -24.51
N GLU A 670 -45.44 -42.26 -23.47
CA GLU A 670 -46.84 -41.90 -23.22
C GLU A 670 -47.43 -41.02 -24.32
N SER A 671 -46.62 -40.18 -24.96
CA SER A 671 -47.06 -39.40 -26.12
C SER A 671 -47.22 -40.27 -27.37
N ALA A 672 -46.28 -41.22 -27.60
CA ALA A 672 -46.37 -42.18 -28.69
C ALA A 672 -47.63 -43.07 -28.59
N ASP A 673 -47.96 -43.53 -27.38
CA ASP A 673 -49.16 -44.33 -27.09
C ASP A 673 -50.46 -43.54 -27.31
N ARG A 674 -50.41 -42.20 -27.17
CA ARG A 674 -51.52 -41.28 -27.47
C ARG A 674 -51.68 -40.95 -28.96
N GLY A 675 -50.78 -41.41 -29.82
CA GLY A 675 -50.91 -41.35 -31.29
C GLY A 675 -50.76 -39.95 -31.91
N LYS A 676 -50.17 -38.98 -31.22
CA LYS A 676 -49.91 -37.62 -31.75
C LYS A 676 -48.48 -37.19 -31.46
N ALA A 677 -47.66 -37.09 -32.50
CA ALA A 677 -46.36 -36.43 -32.41
C ALA A 677 -46.57 -34.93 -32.16
N SER A 678 -46.31 -34.48 -30.94
CA SER A 678 -46.46 -33.10 -30.50
C SER A 678 -45.15 -32.31 -30.70
N PHE A 679 -45.22 -30.98 -30.60
CA PHE A 679 -44.01 -30.14 -30.56
C PHE A 679 -43.22 -30.35 -29.24
N GLU A 680 -43.91 -30.77 -28.18
CA GLU A 680 -43.32 -31.14 -26.89
C GLU A 680 -42.45 -32.40 -27.02
N ASP A 681 -42.83 -33.36 -27.87
CA ASP A 681 -42.04 -34.57 -28.11
C ASP A 681 -40.67 -34.25 -28.71
N ARG A 682 -40.60 -33.33 -29.67
CA ARG A 682 -39.32 -32.88 -30.24
C ARG A 682 -38.45 -32.20 -29.18
N SER A 683 -39.05 -31.43 -28.29
CA SER A 683 -38.34 -30.76 -27.19
C SER A 683 -37.80 -31.78 -26.19
N ALA A 684 -38.61 -32.77 -25.80
CA ALA A 684 -38.20 -33.88 -24.94
C ALA A 684 -37.11 -34.74 -25.58
N GLU A 685 -37.16 -35.01 -26.88
CA GLU A 685 -36.12 -35.72 -27.63
C GLU A 685 -34.77 -34.98 -27.60
N VAL A 686 -34.77 -33.66 -27.82
CA VAL A 686 -33.55 -32.85 -27.76
C VAL A 686 -32.94 -32.89 -26.36
N LEU A 687 -33.75 -32.70 -25.32
CA LEU A 687 -33.31 -32.80 -23.92
C LEU A 687 -32.76 -34.19 -23.63
N LEU A 688 -33.46 -35.24 -24.04
CA LEU A 688 -33.05 -36.63 -23.84
C LEU A 688 -31.72 -36.94 -24.52
N ASN A 689 -31.50 -36.44 -25.74
CA ASN A 689 -30.24 -36.62 -26.47
C ASN A 689 -29.06 -35.97 -25.74
N ARG A 690 -29.28 -34.80 -25.11
CA ARG A 690 -28.27 -34.14 -24.29
C ARG A 690 -28.03 -34.86 -22.97
N VAL A 691 -29.10 -35.18 -22.23
CA VAL A 691 -29.06 -35.87 -20.93
C VAL A 691 -28.41 -37.26 -21.03
N ARG A 692 -28.62 -37.98 -22.13
CA ARG A 692 -28.01 -39.32 -22.35
C ARG A 692 -26.50 -39.30 -22.20
N MET A 693 -25.83 -38.21 -22.58
CA MET A 693 -24.38 -38.07 -22.41
C MET A 693 -23.96 -38.07 -20.93
N TYR A 694 -24.81 -37.60 -20.02
CA TYR A 694 -24.54 -37.46 -18.58
C TYR A 694 -25.08 -38.61 -17.73
N SER A 695 -25.96 -39.46 -18.28
CA SER A 695 -26.42 -40.68 -17.61
C SER A 695 -25.29 -41.72 -17.45
N LYS A 696 -25.42 -42.69 -16.54
CA LYS A 696 -24.43 -43.77 -16.26
C LYS A 696 -23.85 -44.45 -17.50
N SER A 697 -24.64 -44.61 -18.56
CA SER A 697 -24.21 -45.24 -19.82
C SER A 697 -23.55 -44.28 -20.83
N GLY A 698 -23.53 -42.98 -20.53
CA GLY A 698 -23.03 -41.92 -21.40
C GLY A 698 -21.56 -41.57 -21.13
N PHE A 699 -20.98 -40.77 -22.03
CA PHE A 699 -19.57 -40.38 -21.98
C PHE A 699 -19.19 -39.56 -20.72
N PHE A 700 -20.14 -38.79 -20.18
CA PHE A 700 -20.01 -38.03 -18.94
C PHE A 700 -20.74 -38.68 -17.75
N GLY A 701 -21.05 -39.99 -17.85
CA GLY A 701 -21.78 -40.73 -16.81
C GLY A 701 -21.09 -40.79 -15.44
N PHE A 702 -19.82 -40.37 -15.34
CA PHE A 702 -19.15 -40.21 -14.05
C PHE A 702 -19.81 -39.15 -13.16
N LEU A 703 -20.52 -38.16 -13.73
CA LEU A 703 -21.28 -37.14 -12.98
C LEU A 703 -22.61 -37.68 -12.41
N ASP A 704 -23.02 -38.89 -12.81
CA ASP A 704 -24.28 -39.50 -12.42
C ASP A 704 -24.19 -40.21 -11.06
N LYS A 705 -23.83 -39.44 -10.03
CA LYS A 705 -23.62 -39.90 -8.65
C LYS A 705 -24.30 -38.95 -7.67
N GLN A 706 -24.49 -39.41 -6.44
CA GLN A 706 -24.94 -38.55 -5.33
C GLN A 706 -23.80 -37.65 -4.84
N THR A 707 -24.16 -36.48 -4.30
CA THR A 707 -23.20 -35.51 -3.76
C THR A 707 -22.38 -36.13 -2.63
N LYS A 708 -21.05 -36.01 -2.71
CA LYS A 708 -20.13 -36.48 -1.66
C LYS A 708 -19.02 -35.46 -1.43
N ILE A 709 -19.38 -34.33 -0.83
CA ILE A 709 -18.44 -33.24 -0.50
C ILE A 709 -18.73 -32.78 0.93
N ASN A 710 -17.67 -32.48 1.68
CA ASN A 710 -17.80 -32.02 3.06
C ASN A 710 -16.83 -30.86 3.33
N LEU A 711 -17.30 -29.65 3.11
CA LEU A 711 -16.55 -28.41 3.31
C LEU A 711 -16.46 -28.06 4.80
N LYS A 712 -15.41 -28.54 5.48
CA LYS A 712 -15.16 -28.19 6.90
C LYS A 712 -14.03 -27.17 7.08
N SER A 713 -13.16 -27.06 6.08
CA SER A 713 -12.01 -26.17 6.13
C SER A 713 -12.40 -24.71 5.96
N GLU A 714 -11.61 -23.80 6.53
CA GLU A 714 -11.71 -22.36 6.30
C GLU A 714 -11.14 -21.95 4.94
N PHE A 715 -10.34 -22.81 4.31
CA PHE A 715 -9.81 -22.64 2.97
C PHE A 715 -10.17 -23.86 2.12
N ALA A 716 -10.94 -23.66 1.04
CA ALA A 716 -11.33 -24.72 0.13
C ALA A 716 -11.10 -24.30 -1.33
N THR A 717 -10.46 -25.17 -2.11
CA THR A 717 -10.29 -25.01 -3.56
C THR A 717 -10.98 -26.13 -4.31
N PHE A 718 -11.67 -25.79 -5.38
CA PHE A 718 -12.35 -26.71 -6.27
C PHE A 718 -11.55 -26.84 -7.56
N ASP A 719 -10.78 -27.93 -7.67
CA ASP A 719 -9.93 -28.21 -8.82
C ASP A 719 -10.77 -28.87 -9.93
N LEU A 720 -10.91 -28.18 -11.05
CA LEU A 720 -11.61 -28.66 -12.24
C LEU A 720 -10.66 -28.97 -13.41
N SER A 721 -9.34 -28.94 -13.20
CA SER A 721 -8.32 -29.07 -14.26
C SER A 721 -8.44 -30.37 -15.06
N LYS A 722 -8.82 -31.47 -14.39
CA LYS A 722 -8.96 -32.81 -14.97
C LYS A 722 -10.30 -33.05 -15.66
N LEU A 723 -11.20 -32.06 -15.72
CA LEU A 723 -12.48 -32.16 -16.41
C LEU A 723 -12.37 -31.77 -17.89
N PRO A 724 -13.12 -32.46 -18.79
CA PRO A 724 -13.24 -32.05 -20.18
C PRO A 724 -13.84 -30.65 -20.33
N GLY A 725 -13.44 -29.89 -21.36
CA GLY A 725 -13.84 -28.49 -21.57
C GLY A 725 -15.34 -28.18 -21.41
N PRO A 726 -16.25 -28.86 -22.14
CA PRO A 726 -17.70 -28.63 -22.01
C PRO A 726 -18.26 -28.91 -20.60
N VAL A 727 -17.67 -29.90 -19.91
CA VAL A 727 -18.07 -30.24 -18.54
C VAL A 727 -17.50 -29.25 -17.53
N LYS A 728 -16.33 -28.67 -17.80
CA LYS A 728 -15.70 -27.68 -16.93
C LYS A 728 -16.61 -26.47 -16.69
N GLN A 729 -17.20 -25.91 -17.75
CA GLN A 729 -18.15 -24.78 -17.63
C GLN A 729 -19.39 -25.14 -16.79
N LEU A 730 -19.97 -26.32 -17.05
CA LEU A 730 -21.08 -26.84 -16.25
C LEU A 730 -20.71 -26.98 -14.77
N MET A 731 -19.58 -27.62 -14.49
CA MET A 731 -19.14 -27.85 -13.11
C MET A 731 -18.72 -26.57 -12.41
N MET A 732 -18.18 -25.58 -13.13
CA MET A 732 -17.93 -24.25 -12.59
C MET A 732 -19.23 -23.61 -12.09
N PHE A 733 -20.32 -23.68 -12.86
CA PHE A 733 -21.63 -23.19 -12.43
C PHE A 733 -22.13 -23.94 -11.19
N VAL A 734 -22.06 -25.27 -11.21
CA VAL A 734 -22.53 -26.13 -10.11
C VAL A 734 -21.74 -25.89 -8.82
N VAL A 735 -20.43 -25.67 -8.91
CA VAL A 735 -19.59 -25.31 -7.77
C VAL A 735 -19.93 -23.92 -7.25
N LEU A 736 -20.16 -22.93 -8.12
CA LEU A 736 -20.60 -21.60 -7.68
C LEU A 736 -21.96 -21.65 -6.99
N ASP A 737 -22.87 -22.49 -7.47
CA ASP A 737 -24.16 -22.75 -6.82
C ASP A 737 -24.00 -23.45 -5.46
N LEU A 738 -23.02 -24.34 -5.30
CA LEU A 738 -22.64 -24.89 -4.00
C LEU A 738 -22.08 -23.81 -3.06
N ILE A 739 -21.15 -22.99 -3.54
CA ILE A 739 -20.53 -21.91 -2.77
C ILE A 739 -21.59 -20.88 -2.35
N SER A 740 -22.51 -20.53 -3.24
CA SER A 740 -23.58 -19.56 -2.96
C SER A 740 -24.46 -19.99 -1.78
N ARG A 741 -24.64 -21.30 -1.60
CA ARG A 741 -25.31 -21.89 -0.44
C ARG A 741 -24.45 -21.86 0.81
N GLU A 742 -23.18 -22.21 0.67
CA GLU A 742 -22.25 -22.24 1.79
C GLU A 742 -22.07 -20.86 2.42
N ILE A 743 -21.99 -19.80 1.59
CA ILE A 743 -21.81 -18.45 2.12
C ILE A 743 -23.01 -17.95 2.95
N LYS A 744 -24.22 -18.48 2.69
CA LYS A 744 -25.46 -18.08 3.39
C LYS A 744 -25.56 -18.66 4.81
N ARG A 745 -24.73 -19.64 5.17
CA ARG A 745 -24.83 -20.36 6.46
C ARG A 745 -24.50 -19.51 7.68
N ASP A 746 -23.62 -18.53 7.54
CA ASP A 746 -23.25 -17.60 8.61
C ASP A 746 -22.81 -16.23 8.05
N LYS A 747 -22.42 -15.32 8.94
CA LYS A 747 -21.94 -13.97 8.60
C LYS A 747 -20.43 -13.76 8.79
N LYS A 748 -19.65 -14.84 9.02
CA LYS A 748 -18.19 -14.74 9.03
C LYS A 748 -17.71 -14.13 7.70
N PRO A 749 -16.66 -13.27 7.67
CA PRO A 749 -16.11 -12.76 6.41
C PRO A 749 -15.77 -13.92 5.46
N LYS A 750 -16.05 -13.75 4.17
CA LYS A 750 -15.81 -14.76 3.14
C LYS A 750 -15.18 -14.14 1.91
N VAL A 751 -14.28 -14.86 1.27
CA VAL A 751 -13.73 -14.51 -0.05
C VAL A 751 -14.04 -15.64 -0.99
N VAL A 752 -14.71 -15.33 -2.10
CA VAL A 752 -14.94 -16.28 -3.20
C VAL A 752 -14.13 -15.81 -4.40
N LEU A 753 -13.09 -16.56 -4.75
CA LEU A 753 -12.31 -16.34 -5.95
C LEU A 753 -12.88 -17.13 -7.13
N ILE A 754 -13.15 -16.44 -8.22
CA ILE A 754 -13.60 -17.01 -9.49
C ILE A 754 -12.50 -16.80 -10.52
N ASP A 755 -11.63 -17.80 -10.70
CA ASP A 755 -10.58 -17.75 -11.71
C ASP A 755 -11.12 -18.18 -13.08
N GLU A 756 -10.72 -17.45 -14.13
CA GLU A 756 -11.22 -17.61 -15.51
C GLU A 756 -12.76 -17.65 -15.62
N GLY A 757 -13.44 -16.82 -14.82
CA GLY A 757 -14.90 -16.79 -14.70
C GLY A 757 -15.64 -16.33 -15.97
N TRP A 758 -14.94 -15.76 -16.95
CA TRP A 758 -15.53 -15.26 -18.22
C TRP A 758 -16.27 -16.37 -18.99
N SER A 759 -15.82 -17.62 -18.85
CA SER A 759 -16.43 -18.77 -19.53
C SER A 759 -17.89 -18.99 -19.15
N LEU A 760 -18.28 -18.60 -17.93
CA LEU A 760 -19.64 -18.73 -17.41
C LEU A 760 -20.60 -17.72 -18.04
N LEU A 761 -20.09 -16.61 -18.57
CA LEU A 761 -20.89 -15.52 -19.14
C LEU A 761 -21.39 -15.81 -20.57
N LYS A 762 -21.11 -17.01 -21.10
CA LYS A 762 -21.56 -17.44 -22.44
C LYS A 762 -23.03 -17.89 -22.47
N SER A 763 -23.57 -18.32 -21.34
CA SER A 763 -24.99 -18.70 -21.19
C SER A 763 -25.72 -17.55 -20.49
N LYS A 764 -26.85 -17.11 -21.04
CA LYS A 764 -27.62 -15.98 -20.49
C LYS A 764 -28.16 -16.30 -19.09
N GLU A 765 -28.61 -17.54 -18.91
CA GLU A 765 -29.14 -18.05 -17.66
C GLU A 765 -28.03 -18.14 -16.58
N ALA A 766 -26.82 -18.57 -16.96
CA ALA A 766 -25.67 -18.61 -16.06
C ALA A 766 -25.16 -17.18 -15.71
N GLU A 767 -25.11 -16.30 -16.70
CA GLU A 767 -24.77 -14.88 -16.56
C GLU A 767 -25.70 -14.18 -15.56
N GLN A 768 -27.02 -14.36 -15.70
CA GLN A 768 -28.01 -13.77 -14.81
C GLN A 768 -27.86 -14.27 -13.37
N TYR A 769 -27.63 -15.57 -13.19
CA TYR A 769 -27.40 -16.17 -11.87
C TYR A 769 -26.16 -15.60 -11.18
N ILE A 770 -25.03 -15.52 -11.89
CA ILE A 770 -23.77 -14.99 -11.32
C ILE A 770 -23.93 -13.52 -10.92
N LEU A 771 -24.62 -12.74 -11.76
CA LEU A 771 -24.90 -11.35 -11.45
C LEU A 771 -25.75 -11.21 -10.17
N GLU A 772 -26.76 -12.06 -10.00
CA GLU A 772 -27.58 -12.09 -8.79
C GLU A 772 -26.78 -12.57 -7.57
N PHE A 773 -25.94 -13.59 -7.74
CA PHE A 773 -25.03 -14.08 -6.70
C PHE A 773 -24.11 -12.95 -6.20
N ILE A 774 -23.44 -12.24 -7.12
CA ILE A 774 -22.56 -11.11 -6.76
C ILE A 774 -23.37 -10.04 -6.02
N LYS A 775 -24.52 -9.60 -6.56
CA LYS A 775 -25.36 -8.58 -5.91
C LYS A 775 -25.85 -8.97 -4.51
N THR A 776 -26.10 -10.25 -4.27
CA THR A 776 -26.64 -10.74 -3.00
C THR A 776 -25.56 -11.13 -1.99
N SER A 777 -24.36 -11.47 -2.44
CA SER A 777 -23.23 -11.93 -1.61
C SER A 777 -22.84 -10.95 -0.50
N ARG A 778 -22.99 -9.64 -0.74
CA ARG A 778 -22.77 -8.58 0.28
C ARG A 778 -23.60 -8.78 1.54
N LYS A 779 -24.84 -9.29 1.44
CA LYS A 779 -25.73 -9.54 2.59
C LYS A 779 -25.16 -10.58 3.57
N TYR A 780 -24.23 -11.41 3.09
CA TYR A 780 -23.61 -12.51 3.82
C TYR A 780 -22.13 -12.25 4.14
N ASN A 781 -21.71 -10.98 4.06
CA ASN A 781 -20.33 -10.55 4.34
C ASN A 781 -19.29 -11.25 3.44
N ALA A 782 -19.66 -11.50 2.19
CA ALA A 782 -18.79 -12.14 1.20
C ALA A 782 -18.23 -11.11 0.20
N SER A 783 -16.92 -11.14 0.01
CA SER A 783 -16.22 -10.54 -1.12
C SER A 783 -16.11 -11.54 -2.26
N ILE A 784 -16.24 -11.05 -3.49
CA ILE A 784 -16.12 -11.84 -4.71
C ILE A 784 -14.92 -11.27 -5.46
N GLY A 785 -13.91 -12.11 -5.70
CA GLY A 785 -12.76 -11.79 -6.52
C GLY A 785 -12.93 -12.42 -7.90
N PHE A 786 -13.09 -11.59 -8.94
CA PHE A 786 -13.24 -12.07 -10.31
C PHE A 786 -11.93 -11.87 -11.08
N ILE A 787 -11.37 -12.94 -11.62
CA ILE A 787 -10.05 -12.94 -12.25
C ILE A 787 -10.19 -13.33 -13.72
N THR A 788 -9.62 -12.53 -14.63
CA THR A 788 -9.60 -12.83 -16.08
C THR A 788 -8.33 -12.28 -16.74
N GLN A 789 -7.94 -12.83 -17.89
CA GLN A 789 -6.80 -12.33 -18.68
C GLN A 789 -7.19 -11.21 -19.62
N GLU A 790 -8.37 -11.35 -20.23
CA GLU A 790 -8.87 -10.43 -21.25
C GLU A 790 -10.20 -9.83 -20.81
N ILE A 791 -10.28 -8.50 -20.90
CA ILE A 791 -11.49 -7.76 -20.59
C ILE A 791 -12.53 -7.84 -21.73
N GLU A 792 -12.12 -8.14 -22.96
CA GLU A 792 -13.03 -8.25 -24.10
C GLU A 792 -14.09 -9.33 -23.86
N ASP A 793 -13.67 -10.48 -23.33
CA ASP A 793 -14.59 -11.58 -23.00
C ASP A 793 -15.64 -11.18 -21.95
N LEU A 794 -15.30 -10.22 -21.08
CA LEU A 794 -16.23 -9.66 -20.10
C LEU A 794 -17.19 -8.64 -20.75
N LEU A 795 -16.69 -7.77 -21.63
CA LEU A 795 -17.52 -6.72 -22.24
C LEU A 795 -18.48 -7.23 -23.32
N ARG A 796 -18.30 -8.45 -23.81
CA ARG A 796 -19.22 -9.12 -24.74
C ARG A 796 -20.61 -9.38 -24.13
N SER A 797 -20.76 -9.41 -22.80
CA SER A 797 -22.03 -9.62 -22.11
C SER A 797 -22.44 -8.43 -21.22
N GLU A 798 -23.75 -8.24 -21.04
CA GLU A 798 -24.27 -7.16 -20.19
C GLU A 798 -24.00 -7.42 -18.70
N GLY A 799 -24.02 -8.69 -18.30
CA GLY A 799 -23.64 -9.19 -17.00
C GLY A 799 -22.16 -8.96 -16.73
N GLY A 800 -21.27 -9.19 -17.70
CA GLY A 800 -19.85 -8.90 -17.53
C GLY A 800 -19.56 -7.41 -17.32
N LYS A 801 -20.20 -6.52 -18.11
CA LYS A 801 -20.16 -5.06 -17.84
C LYS A 801 -20.66 -4.73 -16.44
N SER A 802 -21.72 -5.40 -15.99
CA SER A 802 -22.28 -5.21 -14.65
C SER A 802 -21.34 -5.69 -13.55
N ILE A 803 -20.63 -6.80 -13.74
CA ILE A 803 -19.61 -7.31 -12.80
C ILE A 803 -18.49 -6.27 -12.65
N LEU A 804 -18.02 -5.69 -13.76
CA LEU A 804 -16.98 -4.64 -13.72
C LEU A 804 -17.43 -3.41 -12.92
N ASN A 805 -18.70 -3.04 -13.01
CA ASN A 805 -19.28 -1.93 -12.24
C ASN A 805 -19.53 -2.28 -10.76
N LEU A 806 -19.80 -3.55 -10.47
CA LEU A 806 -20.03 -4.07 -9.12
C LEU A 806 -18.74 -4.43 -8.37
N THR A 807 -17.56 -4.18 -8.95
CA THR A 807 -16.26 -4.38 -8.28
C THR A 807 -15.66 -3.02 -7.93
N SER A 808 -15.71 -2.63 -6.66
CA SER A 808 -15.15 -1.35 -6.20
C SER A 808 -13.63 -1.29 -6.31
N THR A 809 -12.96 -2.43 -6.10
CA THR A 809 -11.51 -2.55 -6.22
C THR A 809 -11.12 -3.23 -7.53
N LYS A 810 -10.18 -2.65 -8.29
CA LYS A 810 -9.67 -3.26 -9.51
C LYS A 810 -8.14 -3.25 -9.52
N LEU A 811 -7.56 -4.39 -9.85
CA LEU A 811 -6.13 -4.62 -9.95
C LEU A 811 -5.79 -4.90 -11.41
N LEU A 812 -5.22 -3.91 -12.09
CA LEU A 812 -4.83 -4.00 -13.49
C LEU A 812 -3.32 -4.20 -13.57
N LEU A 813 -2.87 -5.40 -13.87
CA LEU A 813 -1.47 -5.65 -14.19
C LEU A 813 -1.21 -5.36 -15.67
N ARG A 814 0.00 -5.65 -16.16
CA ARG A 814 0.39 -5.42 -17.55
C ARG A 814 -0.67 -5.92 -18.56
N GLN A 815 -0.99 -5.07 -19.53
CA GLN A 815 -2.01 -5.32 -20.58
C GLN A 815 -1.36 -5.51 -21.96
N ASN A 816 -2.09 -6.17 -22.87
CA ASN A 816 -1.69 -6.27 -24.29
C ASN A 816 -2.06 -4.97 -25.02
N PRO A 817 -1.16 -4.40 -25.86
CA PRO A 817 -1.47 -3.26 -26.73
C PRO A 817 -2.80 -3.36 -27.49
N SER A 818 -3.19 -4.55 -27.97
CA SER A 818 -4.43 -4.75 -28.73
C SER A 818 -5.70 -4.43 -27.94
N ASN A 819 -5.67 -4.63 -26.62
CA ASN A 819 -6.84 -4.54 -25.75
C ASN A 819 -6.86 -3.25 -24.91
N LEU A 820 -5.77 -2.47 -24.93
CA LEU A 820 -5.57 -1.34 -24.03
C LEU A 820 -6.63 -0.24 -24.21
N GLU A 821 -7.02 0.07 -25.44
CA GLU A 821 -8.07 1.07 -25.69
C GLU A 821 -9.42 0.62 -25.12
N LEU A 822 -9.74 -0.66 -25.25
CA LEU A 822 -10.97 -1.23 -24.69
C LEU A 822 -10.93 -1.25 -23.16
N VAL A 823 -9.79 -1.60 -22.55
CA VAL A 823 -9.56 -1.48 -21.08
C VAL A 823 -9.75 -0.05 -20.63
N SER A 824 -9.10 0.90 -21.30
CA SER A 824 -9.13 2.30 -20.94
C SER A 824 -10.52 2.90 -21.01
N ASN A 825 -11.28 2.58 -22.05
CA ASN A 825 -12.64 3.09 -22.19
C ASN A 825 -13.59 2.49 -21.13
N ALA A 826 -13.44 1.20 -20.82
CA ALA A 826 -14.26 0.53 -19.81
C ALA A 826 -13.97 1.04 -18.38
N LEU A 827 -12.71 1.38 -18.10
CA LEU A 827 -12.24 1.76 -16.76
C LEU A 827 -11.93 3.25 -16.59
N LYS A 828 -12.17 4.04 -17.65
CA LYS A 828 -11.92 5.50 -17.68
C LYS A 828 -10.49 5.88 -17.33
N LEU A 829 -9.52 5.13 -17.88
CA LEU A 829 -8.10 5.40 -17.65
C LEU A 829 -7.65 6.65 -18.42
N ASN A 830 -6.70 7.38 -17.84
CA ASN A 830 -6.02 8.48 -18.51
C ASN A 830 -4.82 7.98 -19.35
N ASP A 831 -4.24 8.85 -20.18
CA ASP A 831 -3.15 8.46 -21.09
C ASP A 831 -1.87 8.03 -20.34
N SER A 832 -1.58 8.60 -19.16
CA SER A 832 -0.45 8.21 -18.32
C SER A 832 -0.61 6.79 -17.77
N GLU A 833 -1.83 6.43 -17.37
CA GLU A 833 -2.19 5.09 -16.89
C GLU A 833 -2.12 4.04 -18.00
N LYS A 834 -2.60 4.38 -19.20
CA LYS A 834 -2.46 3.53 -20.39
C LYS A 834 -1.00 3.20 -20.66
N ASP A 835 -0.17 4.24 -20.74
CA ASP A 835 1.26 4.12 -21.04
C ASP A 835 2.03 3.31 -19.99
N TYR A 836 1.63 3.45 -18.73
CA TYR A 836 2.18 2.69 -17.62
C TYR A 836 1.80 1.19 -17.72
N LEU A 837 0.53 0.86 -17.96
CA LEU A 837 0.07 -0.53 -18.06
C LEU A 837 0.71 -1.31 -19.23
N LEU A 838 1.23 -0.63 -20.25
CA LEU A 838 2.01 -1.24 -21.33
C LEU A 838 3.42 -1.66 -20.88
N ARG A 839 4.02 -0.88 -19.98
CA ARG A 839 5.42 -1.00 -19.56
C ARG A 839 5.60 -1.65 -18.18
N ALA A 840 4.50 -1.87 -17.45
CA ALA A 840 4.51 -2.43 -16.10
C ALA A 840 5.28 -3.76 -16.03
N SER A 841 6.16 -3.87 -15.03
CA SER A 841 6.91 -5.09 -14.74
C SER A 841 6.01 -6.20 -14.17
N LYS A 842 6.50 -7.44 -14.12
CA LYS A 842 5.79 -8.54 -13.45
C LYS A 842 5.54 -8.18 -11.98
N GLY A 843 4.31 -8.30 -11.52
CA GLY A 843 3.89 -7.95 -10.15
C GLY A 843 3.61 -6.46 -9.93
N HIS A 844 3.77 -5.62 -10.96
CA HIS A 844 3.40 -4.20 -10.97
C HIS A 844 2.08 -3.98 -11.71
N GLY A 845 1.36 -2.94 -11.34
CA GLY A 845 0.06 -2.62 -11.94
C GLY A 845 -0.58 -1.35 -11.39
N LEU A 846 -1.82 -1.11 -11.81
CA LEU A 846 -2.67 -0.02 -11.35
C LEU A 846 -3.76 -0.58 -10.41
N LEU A 847 -3.83 -0.05 -9.20
CA LEU A 847 -4.87 -0.29 -8.23
C LEU A 847 -5.89 0.83 -8.34
N ILE A 848 -7.13 0.49 -8.68
CA ILE A 848 -8.24 1.43 -8.80
C ILE A 848 -9.22 1.15 -7.66
N THR A 849 -9.56 2.18 -6.92
CA THR A 849 -10.53 2.16 -5.81
C THR A 849 -11.48 3.36 -5.94
N GLU A 850 -12.50 3.42 -5.08
CA GLU A 850 -13.36 4.61 -4.98
C GLU A 850 -12.60 5.85 -4.48
N GLU A 851 -11.52 5.65 -3.73
CA GLU A 851 -10.69 6.73 -3.18
C GLU A 851 -9.75 7.32 -4.24
N GLY A 852 -9.30 6.50 -5.19
CA GLY A 852 -8.36 6.92 -6.22
C GLY A 852 -7.69 5.76 -6.94
N HIS A 853 -6.80 6.12 -7.86
CA HIS A 853 -5.93 5.19 -8.56
C HIS A 853 -4.53 5.26 -7.94
N TYR A 854 -3.79 4.14 -7.95
CA TYR A 854 -2.43 4.05 -7.40
C TYR A 854 -1.60 3.11 -8.27
N ARG A 855 -0.37 3.52 -8.63
CA ARG A 855 0.60 2.57 -9.19
C ARG A 855 1.12 1.72 -8.05
N PHE A 856 1.05 0.40 -8.20
CA PHE A 856 1.43 -0.51 -7.14
C PHE A 856 2.37 -1.60 -7.63
N PHE A 857 3.14 -2.15 -6.70
CA PHE A 857 3.77 -3.44 -6.87
C PHE A 857 3.47 -4.35 -5.68
N THR A 858 3.47 -5.65 -5.94
CA THR A 858 3.22 -6.68 -4.94
C THR A 858 4.49 -7.46 -4.63
N MET A 859 4.80 -7.52 -3.35
CA MET A 859 5.93 -8.27 -2.82
C MET A 859 5.44 -8.99 -1.56
N ALA A 860 5.63 -10.31 -1.51
CA ALA A 860 5.15 -11.09 -0.38
C ALA A 860 6.34 -11.46 0.52
N PRO A 861 6.13 -11.55 1.84
CA PRO A 861 7.13 -12.03 2.79
C PRO A 861 7.70 -13.40 2.41
N PRO A 862 8.95 -13.75 2.76
CA PRO A 862 9.61 -14.97 2.31
C PRO A 862 8.83 -16.27 2.56
N LYS A 863 8.08 -16.39 3.68
CA LYS A 863 7.23 -17.57 3.90
C LYS A 863 6.03 -17.55 2.98
N ILE A 864 5.31 -16.43 2.90
CA ILE A 864 4.14 -16.31 2.03
C ILE A 864 4.52 -16.47 0.55
N HIS A 865 5.60 -15.83 0.11
CA HIS A 865 6.17 -15.96 -1.22
C HIS A 865 6.44 -17.43 -1.57
N ALA A 866 7.04 -18.20 -0.64
CA ALA A 866 7.27 -19.64 -0.86
C ALA A 866 5.98 -20.46 -1.00
N LEU A 867 4.86 -19.99 -0.44
CA LEU A 867 3.56 -20.65 -0.58
C LEU A 867 2.85 -20.32 -1.91
N ILE A 868 3.13 -19.17 -2.50
CA ILE A 868 2.39 -18.65 -3.66
C ILE A 868 3.20 -18.58 -4.95
N THR A 869 4.54 -18.64 -4.87
CA THR A 869 5.41 -18.62 -6.04
C THR A 869 5.14 -19.86 -6.89
N THR A 870 5.16 -19.66 -8.20
CA THR A 870 4.99 -20.71 -9.20
C THR A 870 6.25 -20.89 -10.03
N ASP A 871 7.39 -20.28 -9.63
CA ASP A 871 8.68 -20.42 -10.32
C ASP A 871 9.49 -21.58 -9.71
N PRO A 872 9.67 -22.70 -10.44
CA PRO A 872 10.45 -23.84 -9.96
C PRO A 872 11.93 -23.53 -9.72
N ASN A 873 12.46 -22.46 -10.32
CA ASN A 873 13.86 -22.05 -10.14
C ASN A 873 14.09 -21.30 -8.82
N GLU A 874 13.11 -20.52 -8.34
CA GLU A 874 13.20 -19.85 -7.03
C GLU A 874 13.21 -20.85 -5.87
N ALA A 875 12.43 -21.94 -5.97
CA ALA A 875 12.42 -23.00 -4.96
C ALA A 875 13.78 -23.74 -4.85
N LYS A 876 14.44 -24.00 -6.00
CA LYS A 876 15.81 -24.54 -6.02
C LYS A 876 16.84 -23.54 -5.50
N LYS A 877 16.71 -22.28 -5.90
CA LYS A 877 17.61 -21.21 -5.47
C LYS A 877 17.56 -21.00 -3.96
N LYS A 878 16.41 -21.18 -3.31
CA LYS A 878 16.27 -21.12 -1.85
C LYS A 878 17.01 -22.26 -1.13
N ILE A 879 16.97 -23.48 -1.68
CA ILE A 879 17.76 -24.60 -1.17
C ILE A 879 19.26 -24.29 -1.35
N GLU A 880 19.66 -23.82 -2.52
CA GLU A 880 21.05 -23.45 -2.82
C GLU A 880 21.57 -22.28 -1.95
N GLU A 881 20.73 -21.27 -1.68
CA GLU A 881 21.03 -20.12 -0.82
C GLU A 881 21.12 -20.53 0.65
N THR A 882 20.26 -21.44 1.10
CA THR A 882 20.29 -21.97 2.47
C THR A 882 21.53 -22.85 2.69
N GLU A 883 21.85 -23.72 1.73
CA GLU A 883 23.09 -24.51 1.73
C GLU A 883 24.33 -23.60 1.67
N LYS A 884 24.27 -22.51 0.90
CA LYS A 884 25.35 -21.51 0.84
C LYS A 884 25.50 -20.75 2.15
N HIS A 885 24.41 -20.38 2.81
CA HIS A 885 24.42 -19.73 4.12
C HIS A 885 25.09 -20.64 5.18
N TYR A 886 24.68 -21.91 5.26
CA TYR A 886 25.34 -22.86 6.15
C TYR A 886 26.81 -23.08 5.74
N ALA A 887 27.14 -23.10 4.45
CA ALA A 887 28.53 -23.19 3.99
C ALA A 887 29.39 -21.98 4.39
N GLU A 888 28.82 -20.77 4.40
CA GLU A 888 29.46 -19.54 4.90
C GLU A 888 29.71 -19.61 6.42
N GLU A 889 28.84 -20.30 7.17
CA GLU A 889 29.04 -20.63 8.59
C GLU A 889 29.98 -21.84 8.82
N GLY A 890 30.59 -22.37 7.76
CA GLY A 890 31.51 -23.51 7.80
C GLY A 890 30.83 -24.88 7.92
N VAL A 891 29.51 -24.95 7.67
CA VAL A 891 28.68 -26.15 7.77
C VAL A 891 28.23 -26.58 6.37
N LYS A 892 28.94 -27.53 5.75
CA LYS A 892 28.56 -28.06 4.43
C LYS A 892 27.52 -29.18 4.58
N ILE A 893 26.30 -28.96 4.12
CA ILE A 893 25.21 -29.94 4.12
C ILE A 893 24.52 -29.98 2.75
N ASP A 894 23.97 -31.14 2.40
CA ASP A 894 23.14 -31.35 1.21
C ASP A 894 21.71 -31.66 1.69
N LEU A 895 20.83 -30.67 1.57
CA LEU A 895 19.44 -30.77 2.02
C LEU A 895 18.57 -31.62 1.07
N ALA A 896 19.09 -31.96 -0.11
CA ALA A 896 18.45 -32.92 -1.02
C ALA A 896 18.74 -34.38 -0.61
N LYS A 897 19.73 -34.63 0.25
CA LYS A 897 20.01 -35.96 0.80
C LYS A 897 19.00 -36.30 1.91
N GLY A 898 18.08 -37.23 1.64
CA GLY A 898 16.96 -37.54 2.53
C GLY A 898 17.31 -38.15 3.90
N PHE A 899 18.54 -38.62 4.11
CA PHE A 899 19.00 -39.09 5.43
C PHE A 899 20.53 -39.00 5.59
N TYR A 900 20.96 -38.94 6.85
CA TYR A 900 22.37 -38.97 7.26
C TYR A 900 22.55 -39.95 8.41
N ALA A 901 23.59 -40.77 8.39
CA ALA A 901 24.00 -41.47 9.60
C ALA A 901 24.59 -40.43 10.58
N LEU A 902 24.17 -40.47 11.84
CA LEU A 902 24.63 -39.51 12.85
C LEU A 902 26.16 -39.56 13.05
N SER A 903 26.76 -40.73 12.80
CA SER A 903 28.22 -40.91 12.81
C SER A 903 28.96 -40.26 11.64
N GLU A 904 28.26 -39.90 10.57
CA GLU A 904 28.82 -39.30 9.35
C GLU A 904 28.72 -37.77 9.33
N VAL A 905 28.07 -37.18 10.33
CA VAL A 905 27.86 -35.73 10.43
C VAL A 905 28.45 -35.19 11.72
N THR A 906 29.02 -33.99 11.66
CA THR A 906 29.43 -33.24 12.85
C THR A 906 28.23 -32.75 13.65
N GLU A 907 28.43 -32.40 14.92
CA GLU A 907 27.36 -31.86 15.77
C GLU A 907 26.71 -30.60 15.18
N LYS A 908 27.51 -29.72 14.57
CA LYS A 908 27.01 -28.53 13.88
C LYS A 908 26.14 -28.85 12.66
N GLN A 909 26.53 -29.86 11.87
CA GLN A 909 25.73 -30.34 10.73
C GLN A 909 24.44 -30.99 11.22
N ALA A 910 24.50 -31.76 12.31
CA ALA A 910 23.32 -32.38 12.92
C ALA A 910 22.30 -31.34 13.40
N ASP A 911 22.77 -30.24 14.01
CA ASP A 911 21.90 -29.15 14.46
C ASP A 911 21.30 -28.37 13.29
N ALA A 912 22.07 -28.10 12.23
CA ALA A 912 21.56 -27.49 11.00
C ALA A 912 20.48 -28.37 10.35
N LEU A 913 20.74 -29.66 10.20
CA LEU A 913 19.76 -30.61 9.65
C LEU A 913 18.47 -30.68 10.49
N ARG A 914 18.56 -30.61 11.83
CA ARG A 914 17.37 -30.56 12.70
C ARG A 914 16.54 -29.29 12.50
N LYS A 915 17.19 -28.12 12.34
CA LYS A 915 16.50 -26.86 12.01
C LYS A 915 15.74 -26.97 10.69
N GLU A 916 16.33 -27.66 9.72
CA GLU A 916 15.71 -27.97 8.43
C GLU A 916 14.75 -29.17 8.49
N GLY A 917 14.34 -29.62 9.68
CA GLY A 917 13.28 -30.62 9.86
C GLY A 917 13.69 -32.08 9.67
N TYR A 918 14.97 -32.42 9.84
CA TYR A 918 15.41 -33.82 9.97
C TYR A 918 15.17 -34.33 11.40
N VAL A 919 14.60 -35.53 11.52
CA VAL A 919 14.26 -36.16 12.79
C VAL A 919 15.25 -37.27 13.12
N LEU A 920 15.64 -37.39 14.39
CA LEU A 920 16.53 -38.45 14.85
C LEU A 920 15.76 -39.78 14.98
N HIS A 921 16.24 -40.81 14.29
CA HIS A 921 15.69 -42.17 14.32
C HIS A 921 16.79 -43.20 14.59
N LYS A 922 16.49 -44.27 15.33
CA LYS A 922 17.44 -45.34 15.63
C LYS A 922 17.00 -46.61 14.91
N ASP A 923 17.86 -47.16 14.06
CA ASP A 923 17.53 -48.36 13.28
C ASP A 923 18.70 -49.36 13.17
N LYS A 924 18.39 -50.61 12.80
CA LYS A 924 19.33 -51.68 12.47
C LYS A 924 19.21 -51.99 10.97
N LEU A 925 20.03 -51.30 10.17
CA LEU A 925 20.00 -51.39 8.71
C LEU A 925 20.31 -52.79 8.17
N THR A 926 21.32 -53.46 8.74
CA THR A 926 21.70 -54.83 8.40
C THR A 926 21.54 -55.68 9.65
N GLY A 927 20.90 -56.86 9.54
CA GLY A 927 20.67 -57.75 10.69
C GLY A 927 21.94 -58.31 11.37
N ARG A 928 23.13 -57.84 10.98
CA ARG A 928 24.45 -58.24 11.48
C ARG A 928 25.23 -57.10 12.17
N GLU A 929 24.79 -55.85 12.10
CA GLU A 929 25.45 -54.71 12.73
C GLU A 929 24.65 -54.16 13.93
N GLY A 930 25.34 -53.53 14.88
CA GLY A 930 24.72 -52.84 16.01
C GLY A 930 23.78 -51.72 15.53
N SER A 931 22.80 -51.34 16.35
CA SER A 931 21.86 -50.25 16.02
C SER A 931 22.59 -48.92 15.89
N ALA A 932 22.35 -48.18 14.80
CA ALA A 932 22.90 -46.86 14.54
C ALA A 932 21.80 -45.79 14.57
N TYR A 933 22.21 -44.52 14.75
CA TYR A 933 21.32 -43.37 14.73
C TYR A 933 21.39 -42.66 13.38
N TYR A 934 20.25 -42.22 12.87
CA TYR A 934 20.09 -41.52 11.61
C TYR A 934 19.32 -40.23 11.82
N LEU A 935 19.70 -39.18 11.10
CA LEU A 935 18.85 -38.00 10.90
C LEU A 935 18.10 -38.20 9.58
N VAL A 936 16.78 -38.18 9.63
CA VAL A 936 15.92 -38.59 8.51
C VAL A 936 14.95 -37.47 8.18
N LYS A 937 14.87 -37.11 6.90
CA LYS A 937 13.90 -36.14 6.39
C LYS A 937 12.57 -36.84 6.14
N THR A 938 11.57 -36.53 6.95
CA THR A 938 10.20 -37.03 6.80
C THR A 938 9.42 -36.14 5.83
N GLN A 939 8.58 -36.74 4.98
CA GLN A 939 7.66 -36.08 4.08
C GLN A 939 6.23 -36.20 4.64
N GLY A 940 5.71 -35.14 5.26
CA GLY A 940 4.36 -35.14 5.84
C GLY A 940 4.24 -35.91 7.16
N SER A 941 3.26 -36.80 7.25
CA SER A 941 2.88 -37.55 8.48
C SER A 941 3.45 -38.97 8.58
N GLU A 942 4.42 -39.35 7.72
CA GLU A 942 5.02 -40.69 7.73
C GLU A 942 5.91 -40.93 8.97
N SER A 943 6.13 -42.21 9.32
CA SER A 943 7.05 -42.55 10.41
C SER A 943 8.51 -42.34 9.98
N PRO A 944 9.42 -41.93 10.88
CA PRO A 944 10.85 -41.80 10.55
C PRO A 944 11.48 -43.10 10.06
N GLU A 945 10.94 -44.24 10.51
CA GLU A 945 11.37 -45.56 10.05
C GLU A 945 10.98 -45.81 8.59
N HIS A 946 9.74 -45.49 8.21
CA HIS A 946 9.26 -45.63 6.84
C HIS A 946 10.06 -44.71 5.90
N ALA A 947 10.19 -43.43 6.25
CA ALA A 947 10.98 -42.45 5.50
C ALA A 947 12.42 -42.92 5.28
N LEU A 948 13.07 -43.44 6.32
CA LEU A 948 14.45 -43.94 6.25
C LEU A 948 14.59 -45.01 5.17
N PHE A 949 13.71 -46.03 5.17
CA PHE A 949 13.79 -47.13 4.21
C PHE A 949 13.47 -46.69 2.77
N CYS A 950 12.53 -45.77 2.57
CA CYS A 950 12.27 -45.18 1.25
C CYS A 950 13.54 -44.50 0.71
N TRP A 951 14.21 -43.69 1.53
CA TRP A 951 15.44 -43.02 1.13
C TRP A 951 16.61 -43.97 0.89
N ILE A 952 16.74 -45.05 1.66
CA ILE A 952 17.78 -46.07 1.45
C ILE A 952 17.61 -46.79 0.12
N ILE A 953 16.37 -47.17 -0.22
CA ILE A 953 16.08 -47.81 -1.50
C ILE A 953 16.44 -46.85 -2.64
N ALA A 954 16.02 -45.58 -2.52
CA ALA A 954 16.33 -44.56 -3.51
C ALA A 954 17.84 -44.33 -3.66
N ASP A 955 18.59 -44.21 -2.55
CA ASP A 955 20.03 -44.03 -2.58
C ASP A 955 20.74 -45.22 -3.26
N ALA A 956 20.33 -46.45 -2.96
CA ALA A 956 20.88 -47.66 -3.58
C ALA A 956 20.66 -47.72 -5.10
N PHE A 957 19.54 -47.21 -5.62
CA PHE A 957 19.32 -47.05 -7.07
C PHE A 957 20.13 -45.87 -7.66
N LYS A 958 20.20 -44.74 -6.96
CA LYS A 958 20.99 -43.56 -7.39
C LYS A 958 22.47 -43.88 -7.52
N GLN A 959 23.05 -44.65 -6.59
CA GLN A 959 24.44 -45.11 -6.65
C GLN A 959 24.74 -45.92 -7.93
N ARG A 960 23.70 -46.52 -8.54
CA ARG A 960 23.78 -47.26 -9.81
C ARG A 960 23.41 -46.41 -11.03
N LYS A 961 23.27 -45.08 -10.86
CA LYS A 961 22.84 -44.12 -11.88
C LYS A 961 21.45 -44.43 -12.47
N ILE A 962 20.58 -45.03 -11.67
CA ILE A 962 19.19 -45.32 -12.04
C ILE A 962 18.30 -44.19 -11.53
N ARG A 963 17.42 -43.67 -12.38
CA ARG A 963 16.44 -42.63 -11.99
C ARG A 963 15.45 -43.23 -11.01
N VAL A 964 15.21 -42.55 -9.89
CA VAL A 964 14.31 -43.00 -8.83
C VAL A 964 13.52 -41.82 -8.25
N GLU A 965 12.28 -42.09 -7.91
CA GLU A 965 11.32 -41.14 -7.33
C GLU A 965 10.87 -41.68 -5.97
N VAL A 966 10.78 -40.82 -4.96
CA VAL A 966 10.31 -41.14 -3.60
C VAL A 966 9.07 -40.30 -3.34
N ASN A 967 7.95 -40.93 -2.97
CA ASN A 967 6.64 -40.29 -2.90
C ASN A 967 6.07 -40.32 -1.47
N ALA A 968 5.38 -39.26 -1.07
CA ALA A 968 4.91 -39.07 0.31
C ALA A 968 3.49 -39.58 0.61
N SER A 969 2.67 -39.93 -0.40
CA SER A 969 1.30 -40.42 -0.13
C SER A 969 0.60 -41.09 -1.33
N ARG A 970 -0.19 -42.15 -1.04
CA ARG A 970 -1.16 -42.90 -1.89
C ARG A 970 -0.67 -43.48 -3.22
N GLU A 971 0.48 -43.06 -3.72
CA GLU A 971 1.20 -43.69 -4.83
C GLU A 971 2.22 -44.73 -4.29
N ALA A 972 2.96 -45.37 -5.19
CA ALA A 972 4.07 -46.27 -4.84
C ALA A 972 5.17 -45.50 -4.08
N ASP A 973 5.61 -46.01 -2.92
CA ASP A 973 6.51 -45.29 -2.01
C ASP A 973 7.86 -44.95 -2.67
N VAL A 974 8.43 -45.89 -3.46
CA VAL A 974 9.62 -45.63 -4.27
C VAL A 974 9.46 -46.24 -5.66
N VAL A 975 9.69 -45.43 -6.70
CA VAL A 975 9.61 -45.87 -8.10
C VAL A 975 10.96 -45.74 -8.78
N ALA A 976 11.54 -46.87 -9.22
CA ALA A 976 12.79 -46.92 -9.96
C ALA A 976 12.53 -47.13 -11.47
N HIS A 977 13.24 -46.36 -12.30
CA HIS A 977 13.14 -46.40 -13.77
C HIS A 977 14.38 -47.05 -14.38
N ILE A 978 14.26 -48.30 -14.80
CA ILE A 978 15.36 -49.08 -15.39
C ILE A 978 15.04 -49.28 -16.88
N GLY A 979 15.74 -48.55 -17.75
CA GLY A 979 15.41 -48.51 -19.18
C GLY A 979 13.99 -47.97 -19.42
N LYS A 980 13.13 -48.79 -20.04
CA LYS A 980 11.70 -48.48 -20.25
C LYS A 980 10.78 -49.03 -19.14
N LYS A 981 11.35 -49.71 -18.14
CA LYS A 981 10.61 -50.43 -17.10
C LYS A 981 10.48 -49.59 -15.82
N ARG A 982 9.30 -49.63 -15.19
CA ARG A 982 9.03 -48.96 -13.89
C ARG A 982 8.87 -50.03 -12.81
N ILE A 983 9.66 -49.93 -11.75
CA ILE A 983 9.64 -50.86 -10.61
C ILE A 983 9.17 -50.11 -9.37
N CYS A 984 8.10 -50.60 -8.76
CA CYS A 984 7.53 -50.09 -7.51
C CYS A 984 8.16 -50.81 -6.30
N PHE A 985 8.49 -50.05 -5.26
CA PHE A 985 8.75 -50.52 -3.91
C PHE A 985 7.75 -49.90 -2.94
N GLU A 986 7.16 -50.74 -2.12
CA GLU A 986 6.23 -50.38 -1.05
C GLU A 986 6.86 -50.76 0.30
N VAL A 987 6.87 -49.85 1.29
CA VAL A 987 7.57 -50.01 2.57
C VAL A 987 6.59 -50.13 3.73
N GLU A 988 6.59 -51.29 4.38
CA GLU A 988 5.69 -51.60 5.49
C GLU A 988 6.42 -51.66 6.84
N THR A 989 5.98 -50.78 7.76
CA THR A 989 6.46 -50.65 9.15
C THR A 989 5.33 -51.01 10.12
N GLY A 990 5.54 -51.99 11.03
CA GLY A 990 4.49 -52.50 11.95
C GLY A 990 3.91 -51.41 12.87
N GLU A 991 2.70 -51.44 13.46
CA GLU A 991 1.82 -52.52 13.98
C GLU A 991 0.34 -52.39 13.52
N ASN A 992 0.01 -51.60 12.49
CA ASN A 992 -1.40 -51.30 12.14
C ASN A 992 -2.07 -52.30 11.16
N LEU A 993 -1.71 -53.58 11.24
CA LEU A 993 -2.08 -54.55 10.20
C LEU A 993 -3.53 -55.05 10.25
N LEU A 994 -4.15 -55.09 11.43
CA LEU A 994 -5.43 -55.79 11.60
C LEU A 994 -6.64 -54.99 11.08
N SER A 995 -6.50 -53.71 10.75
CA SER A 995 -7.63 -52.86 10.34
C SER A 995 -7.63 -52.43 8.87
N LYS A 996 -6.63 -52.78 8.03
CA LYS A 996 -6.48 -52.23 6.66
C LYS A 996 -6.02 -53.21 5.57
N LEU A 997 -6.11 -54.52 5.80
CA LEU A 997 -5.63 -55.55 4.85
C LEU A 997 -6.32 -55.49 3.47
N ASP A 998 -7.59 -55.11 3.42
CA ASP A 998 -8.35 -54.99 2.16
C ASP A 998 -7.89 -53.78 1.32
N ASP A 999 -7.58 -52.66 1.97
CA ASP A 999 -7.09 -51.45 1.30
C ASP A 999 -5.68 -51.65 0.76
N PHE A 1000 -4.82 -52.31 1.54
CA PHE A 1000 -3.47 -52.68 1.09
C PHE A 1000 -3.50 -53.64 -0.11
N THR A 1001 -4.40 -54.63 -0.10
CA THR A 1001 -4.55 -55.56 -1.22
C THR A 1001 -4.97 -54.83 -2.50
N LYS A 1002 -5.94 -53.91 -2.42
CA LYS A 1002 -6.36 -53.08 -3.55
C LYS A 1002 -5.24 -52.17 -4.06
N LYS A 1003 -4.40 -51.63 -3.17
CA LYS A 1003 -3.24 -50.82 -3.55
C LYS A 1003 -2.26 -51.64 -4.39
N ILE A 1004 -1.82 -52.80 -3.88
CA ILE A 1004 -0.88 -53.67 -4.58
C ILE A 1004 -1.42 -54.21 -5.90
N ASP A 1005 -2.70 -54.56 -5.99
CA ASP A 1005 -3.30 -55.01 -7.24
C ASP A 1005 -3.37 -53.90 -8.28
N THR A 1006 -3.58 -52.65 -7.85
CA THR A 1006 -3.48 -51.46 -8.71
C THR A 1006 -2.05 -51.29 -9.22
N GLU A 1007 -1.06 -51.38 -8.34
CA GLU A 1007 0.35 -51.22 -8.70
C GLU A 1007 0.84 -52.30 -9.67
N LYS A 1008 0.38 -53.54 -9.54
CA LYS A 1008 0.72 -54.59 -10.52
C LYS A 1008 0.19 -54.31 -11.93
N SER A 1009 -0.86 -53.48 -12.05
CA SER A 1009 -1.38 -53.05 -13.35
C SER A 1009 -0.61 -51.87 -13.95
N GLU A 1010 0.06 -51.09 -13.11
CA GLU A 1010 0.77 -49.86 -13.51
C GLU A 1010 2.29 -50.06 -13.68
N TYR A 1011 2.88 -50.96 -12.89
CA TYR A 1011 4.33 -51.15 -12.79
C TYR A 1011 4.75 -52.54 -13.30
N ASP A 1012 5.94 -52.61 -13.90
CA ASP A 1012 6.49 -53.85 -14.45
C ASP A 1012 6.93 -54.85 -13.37
N ALA A 1013 7.18 -54.36 -12.16
CA ALA A 1013 7.43 -55.17 -10.97
C ALA A 1013 7.05 -54.39 -9.70
N VAL A 1014 6.51 -55.11 -8.72
CA VAL A 1014 6.16 -54.59 -7.39
C VAL A 1014 6.93 -55.37 -6.33
N VAL A 1015 7.58 -54.65 -5.42
CA VAL A 1015 8.36 -55.20 -4.32
C VAL A 1015 7.84 -54.65 -3.01
N ILE A 1016 7.57 -55.51 -2.05
CA ILE A 1016 7.15 -55.09 -0.71
C ILE A 1016 8.33 -55.27 0.23
N LEU A 1017 8.80 -54.21 0.84
CA LEU A 1017 9.75 -54.25 1.94
C LEU A 1017 8.97 -54.34 3.25
N VAL A 1018 9.14 -55.44 3.97
CA VAL A 1018 8.68 -55.54 5.36
C VAL A 1018 9.85 -55.34 6.31
N THR A 1019 9.64 -54.49 7.30
CA THR A 1019 10.64 -54.21 8.32
C THR A 1019 10.69 -55.30 9.41
N ASP A 1020 9.57 -55.96 9.70
CA ASP A 1020 9.51 -57.17 10.55
C ASP A 1020 9.58 -58.44 9.71
N ARG A 1021 10.59 -59.28 9.97
CA ARG A 1021 10.81 -60.56 9.28
C ARG A 1021 9.65 -61.53 9.45
N LEU A 1022 8.92 -61.47 10.57
CA LEU A 1022 7.75 -62.32 10.82
C LEU A 1022 6.58 -61.99 9.85
N LEU A 1023 6.55 -60.77 9.32
CA LEU A 1023 5.53 -60.33 8.34
C LEU A 1023 5.84 -60.80 6.91
N LYS A 1024 7.07 -61.25 6.62
CA LYS A 1024 7.48 -61.64 5.26
C LYS A 1024 6.54 -62.71 4.66
N TYR A 1025 6.19 -63.73 5.44
CA TYR A 1025 5.27 -64.78 4.99
C TYR A 1025 3.85 -64.27 4.74
N LYS A 1026 3.40 -63.25 5.48
CA LYS A 1026 2.06 -62.66 5.32
C LYS A 1026 1.96 -61.82 4.04
N TYR A 1027 3.02 -61.09 3.69
CA TYR A 1027 3.04 -60.22 2.51
C TYR A 1027 3.49 -60.91 1.22
N ALA A 1028 4.22 -62.03 1.32
CA ALA A 1028 4.71 -62.79 0.17
C ALA A 1028 3.60 -63.29 -0.78
N LYS A 1029 2.35 -63.37 -0.30
CA LYS A 1029 1.19 -63.71 -1.15
C LYS A 1029 0.75 -62.57 -2.08
N PHE A 1030 1.16 -61.32 -1.80
CA PHE A 1030 0.76 -60.15 -2.58
C PHE A 1030 1.78 -59.80 -3.66
N ALA A 1031 3.07 -59.67 -3.33
CA ALA A 1031 4.12 -59.39 -4.30
C ALA A 1031 5.49 -59.91 -3.79
N LYS A 1032 6.57 -59.73 -4.57
CA LYS A 1032 7.93 -60.10 -4.14
C LYS A 1032 8.23 -59.37 -2.83
N THR A 1033 8.22 -60.09 -1.72
CA THR A 1033 8.38 -59.50 -0.39
C THR A 1033 9.78 -59.74 0.11
N ILE A 1034 10.44 -58.67 0.50
CA ILE A 1034 11.82 -58.65 0.96
C ILE A 1034 11.91 -58.11 2.38
N THR A 1035 12.99 -58.44 3.04
CA THR A 1035 13.34 -57.89 4.36
C THR A 1035 14.48 -56.89 4.22
N ARG A 1036 14.74 -56.15 5.29
CA ARG A 1036 15.85 -55.18 5.39
C ARG A 1036 17.19 -55.73 4.88
N ALA A 1037 17.51 -56.99 5.19
CA ALA A 1037 18.75 -57.64 4.79
C ALA A 1037 18.85 -57.96 3.28
N GLU A 1038 17.73 -57.95 2.57
CA GLU A 1038 17.61 -58.38 1.18
C GLU A 1038 17.51 -57.19 0.21
N ILE A 1039 17.48 -55.95 0.70
CA ILE A 1039 17.35 -54.72 -0.10
C ILE A 1039 18.47 -54.64 -1.14
N ALA A 1040 19.74 -54.67 -0.70
CA ALA A 1040 20.89 -54.50 -1.59
C ALA A 1040 20.97 -55.60 -2.66
N GLN A 1041 20.72 -56.86 -2.29
CA GLN A 1041 20.70 -57.98 -3.21
C GLN A 1041 19.55 -57.84 -4.22
N THR A 1042 18.34 -57.50 -3.76
CA THR A 1042 17.15 -57.37 -4.62
C THR A 1042 17.33 -56.25 -5.64
N ILE A 1043 17.87 -55.11 -5.21
CA ILE A 1043 18.18 -53.99 -6.11
C ILE A 1043 19.23 -54.38 -7.15
N ALA A 1044 20.27 -55.12 -6.76
CA ALA A 1044 21.27 -55.61 -7.71
C ALA A 1044 20.69 -56.60 -8.74
N GLU A 1045 19.85 -57.55 -8.29
CA GLU A 1045 19.13 -58.49 -9.15
C GLU A 1045 18.22 -57.76 -10.13
N MET A 1046 17.46 -56.77 -9.66
CA MET A 1046 16.54 -56.01 -10.50
C MET A 1046 17.27 -55.11 -11.49
N ALA A 1047 18.32 -54.42 -11.04
CA ALA A 1047 19.18 -53.65 -11.92
C ALA A 1047 19.73 -54.52 -13.05
N SER A 1048 20.25 -55.71 -12.76
CA SER A 1048 20.77 -56.62 -13.80
C SER A 1048 19.69 -57.26 -14.67
N LYS A 1049 18.50 -57.49 -14.13
CA LYS A 1049 17.39 -58.16 -14.85
C LYS A 1049 16.67 -57.21 -15.81
N TYR A 1050 16.60 -55.92 -15.47
CA TYR A 1050 15.81 -54.92 -16.19
C TYR A 1050 16.66 -53.82 -16.86
N SER A 1051 17.98 -53.80 -16.66
CA SER A 1051 18.93 -53.04 -17.49
C SER A 1051 19.03 -53.63 -18.89
#